data_AF-A0A6G0T7E0-F1
#
_entry.id   AF-A0A6G0T7E0-F1
#
_cell.length_a   1.000
_cell.length_b   1.000
_cell.length_c   1.000
_cell.angle_alpha   90.00
_cell.angle_beta   90.00
_cell.angle_gamma   90.00
#
_symmetry.space_group_name_H-M   'P 1'
#
loop_
_entity.id
_entity.type
_entity.pdbx_description
1 polymer ?
#
loop_
_entity_poly.entity_id
_entity_poly.type
_entity_poly.pdbx_seq_one_letter_code
_entity_poly.pdbx_strand_id
1 'polypeptide(L)'
;MKSQYYHFAIIFLFKLILNSTASQNDDDHIDLSLSKQKQKSIQTANLNNLTHLRMIRHEDDLERIVSEHKACSSMPYPSISCHMNTTCVYGNQTIAICKANVDCLGDNTFTKNLTCRFCYQTEFWEYECVKKICNSAASPPAYYRANCTVNRDVLCLGRRTFLKRLRCNWTGGHRWSTALILSITLGGFGIDRFYLGHWQEGIGKLFSFGGLGVWTLIDVLLISIRYLGPLCAKNRFLCFRLFISKSFTKKNYKMAGEKKPFLRLPKSVKPVLYDLFLKPDLQKFTFEGKETVSINVLEPTKEIILHALDLKIEEVELKDCDGLISKPSVTLSAEDETVTLGFDKELKIGEAFLKFIFIGELNDKMKGFYRSKYVSVTESGNPVELNSAVTMLCSTNARRMFPCWDEPALKAVFDISIAVCNTSHLAFPSGEEKYSAVTQFEATDARRCFPCWDEPAIKAEFNIILSVPQNKTALSNMPVISDTTEENGDRLLKFQKTPIMSTYLVAVVVGDFDYVEDKDSDGVLIRVYTPIGKSEQGKFALEVAKCALPYYKDYFQVAYPLPKMDLIAIADFSSGAMENWGLVTYRESCLLVDPDNTSAVRKQWIALVVGHELAHQWFGNLVTMEWWTHLWLNEGYASFVEFLCVEHLFPEYDIWTQFVTDTYIRALELDALNSSHPIEIPVGHPSEIDEIFDDISYNKGASVIRMLHNFIGDEDFRKGMNLYLTKHQYGNTFTEDLWAALEEASNKPVKDVMSTWTLQKGFPVITVEKETQNPDGSRVLSVSQTKFTANGQADGCGILWMVPLTFSTSRNPGVVCHKDIMSEIQKDIIIPADAISPGEWVKVNPSTVGYYRTRYTPELLNNFVPSISSKTLPPLDRLGLLDDLFALVQAGLSSTDEVLNLMLAMTDEDNYSVWSSMSNVLGKLAILLSNVEGDTEQLFKQYNRILLKKISTKLGWKPQPNESHLETMLRGLVMARLVSSADPDVISEAKIKFANHLSGKETIVADLRSPIYKACLSSGDETTFNQLLQLYRGTDLHEEKDRICRAMGASKNKDILKKVLDFAMSDEVRSQDTVFVIISVGGSKIGRDLAWQFIQDNWSKLFNQYQGGFLLTRLVKNTTENFASIEKAEEVENFFKQNGCVGAERTIQQACETIRLNAAWLKRDYEKLQNFLQKVVQK
;
A
#
# COMPACT_ATOMS: atom_id res chain seq x y z
N MET A 1 5.83 75.00 3.69
CA MET A 1 6.01 74.89 5.16
C MET A 1 5.24 73.68 5.66
N LYS A 2 5.81 72.96 6.64
CA LYS A 2 5.43 71.62 7.16
C LYS A 2 6.10 70.44 6.44
N SER A 3 7.43 70.43 6.51
CA SER A 3 8.24 69.20 6.45
C SER A 3 9.48 69.47 7.27
N GLN A 4 9.49 69.07 8.56
CA GLN A 4 10.76 68.96 9.31
C GLN A 4 10.71 68.19 10.64
N TYR A 5 9.56 67.72 11.13
CA TYR A 5 9.52 66.97 12.40
C TYR A 5 9.33 65.45 12.30
N TYR A 6 9.13 64.89 11.09
CA TYR A 6 8.99 63.44 10.90
C TYR A 6 10.26 62.75 10.35
N HIS A 7 11.32 63.50 10.05
CA HIS A 7 12.57 62.95 9.49
C HIS A 7 13.63 62.56 10.54
N PHE A 8 13.53 63.03 11.79
CA PHE A 8 14.55 62.77 12.81
C PHE A 8 14.35 61.47 13.62
N ALA A 9 13.13 60.93 13.70
CA ALA A 9 12.87 59.70 14.46
C ALA A 9 13.18 58.41 13.67
N ILE A 10 13.04 58.44 12.34
CA ILE A 10 13.22 57.25 11.48
C ILE A 10 14.71 57.02 11.15
N ILE A 11 15.51 58.09 11.08
CA ILE A 11 16.96 57.99 10.81
C ILE A 11 17.74 57.46 12.02
N PHE A 12 17.26 57.69 13.25
CA PHE A 12 17.93 57.20 14.48
C PHE A 12 17.72 55.70 14.72
N LEU A 13 16.58 55.14 14.29
CA LEU A 13 16.29 53.70 14.37
C LEU A 13 16.97 52.88 13.26
N PHE A 14 17.15 53.44 12.07
CA PHE A 14 17.87 52.76 10.98
C PHE A 14 19.39 52.67 11.20
N LYS A 15 19.98 53.60 11.96
CA LYS A 15 21.42 53.59 12.27
C LYS A 15 21.85 52.58 13.35
N LEU A 16 20.90 52.10 14.17
CA LEU A 16 21.14 51.07 15.18
C LEU A 16 21.06 49.64 14.62
N ILE A 17 20.39 49.45 13.48
CA ILE A 17 20.16 48.12 12.89
C ILE A 17 21.21 47.76 11.82
N LEU A 18 21.84 48.75 11.17
CA LEU A 18 22.84 48.53 10.11
C LEU A 18 24.30 48.38 10.59
N ASN A 19 24.61 48.59 11.87
CA ASN A 19 25.99 48.56 12.39
C ASN A 19 26.43 47.23 13.04
N SER A 20 25.68 46.13 12.88
CA SER A 20 26.09 44.81 13.43
C SER A 20 26.56 43.79 12.40
N THR A 21 26.72 44.17 11.12
CA THR A 21 27.19 43.25 10.08
C THR A 21 28.20 43.92 9.14
N ALA A 22 29.46 43.98 9.55
CA ALA A 22 30.66 43.62 8.75
C ALA A 22 31.95 44.26 9.30
N SER A 23 33.02 43.46 9.27
CA SER A 23 34.45 43.80 9.33
C SER A 23 35.09 44.11 10.69
N GLN A 24 35.88 43.17 11.20
CA GLN A 24 37.34 43.35 11.32
C GLN A 24 38.04 42.02 11.68
N ASN A 25 38.82 41.50 10.73
CA ASN A 25 40.03 40.71 11.00
C ASN A 25 41.23 41.67 10.90
N ASP A 26 42.28 41.31 11.65
CA ASP A 26 43.70 41.67 11.52
C ASP A 26 44.12 43.10 11.99
N ASP A 27 44.98 43.20 13.01
CA ASP A 27 46.44 42.97 12.92
C ASP A 27 47.15 42.96 14.30
N ASP A 28 48.13 42.05 14.38
CA ASP A 28 49.46 42.14 15.01
C ASP A 28 49.69 42.43 16.51
N HIS A 29 50.21 41.40 17.20
CA HIS A 29 51.59 41.42 17.77
C HIS A 29 52.03 40.01 18.24
N ILE A 30 52.98 39.41 17.46
CA ILE A 30 54.32 38.86 17.83
C ILE A 30 54.43 38.15 19.22
N ASP A 31 54.89 36.90 19.40
CA ASP A 31 56.15 36.32 18.90
C ASP A 31 56.17 34.77 18.93
N LEU A 32 57.02 34.22 18.06
CA LEU A 32 57.40 32.81 17.99
C LEU A 32 58.32 32.40 19.16
N SER A 33 58.14 31.20 19.71
CA SER A 33 59.31 30.34 19.96
C SER A 33 58.99 28.86 19.89
N LEU A 34 59.76 28.22 19.02
CA LEU A 34 59.94 26.81 18.80
C LEU A 34 60.51 26.08 20.03
N SER A 35 59.98 24.89 20.23
CA SER A 35 60.72 23.66 20.53
C SER A 35 61.33 23.46 21.93
N LYS A 36 61.07 22.24 22.42
CA LYS A 36 61.95 21.42 23.27
C LYS A 36 62.36 22.05 24.61
N GLN A 37 61.61 21.70 25.66
CA GLN A 37 62.28 21.20 26.86
C GLN A 37 61.43 20.19 27.65
N LYS A 38 61.96 18.96 27.67
CA LYS A 38 61.95 18.01 28.78
C LYS A 38 60.61 17.45 29.27
N GLN A 39 60.18 16.46 28.50
CA GLN A 39 59.73 15.17 29.02
C GLN A 39 60.89 14.48 29.78
N LYS A 40 60.87 14.47 31.13
CA LYS A 40 61.31 13.39 32.06
C LYS A 40 61.56 13.89 33.48
N SER A 41 60.61 13.59 34.37
CA SER A 41 60.81 13.03 35.73
C SER A 41 59.40 12.77 36.30
N ILE A 42 58.85 11.57 36.13
CA ILE A 42 58.70 10.53 37.18
C ILE A 42 57.93 11.09 38.39
N GLN A 43 56.62 10.82 38.49
CA GLN A 43 56.02 9.70 39.23
C GLN A 43 56.12 9.90 40.76
N THR A 44 54.99 9.62 41.43
CA THR A 44 54.73 9.53 42.88
C THR A 44 54.30 10.80 43.65
N ALA A 45 53.19 10.62 44.39
CA ALA A 45 52.70 11.36 45.55
C ALA A 45 51.59 12.42 45.37
N ASN A 46 50.48 12.13 46.06
CA ASN A 46 49.45 13.01 46.62
C ASN A 46 48.31 13.53 45.74
N LEU A 47 47.38 12.61 45.45
CA LEU A 47 45.94 12.91 45.36
C LEU A 47 45.25 12.59 46.70
N ASN A 48 45.74 13.18 47.79
CA ASN A 48 45.07 13.24 49.10
C ASN A 48 44.78 14.72 49.39
N ASN A 49 43.58 15.21 49.05
CA ASN A 49 42.89 16.36 49.70
C ASN A 49 41.71 16.93 48.89
N LEU A 50 40.85 16.07 48.34
CA LEU A 50 39.49 16.48 47.94
C LEU A 50 38.42 15.45 48.36
N THR A 51 38.74 14.65 49.38
CA THR A 51 37.86 13.67 50.05
C THR A 51 37.29 14.16 51.39
N HIS A 52 37.53 15.42 51.81
CA HIS A 52 37.17 15.87 53.16
C HIS A 52 36.05 16.92 53.29
N LEU A 53 35.31 17.26 52.23
CA LEU A 53 34.18 18.23 52.34
C LEU A 53 32.82 17.76 51.76
N ARG A 54 32.66 16.45 51.52
CA ARG A 54 31.34 15.82 51.32
C ARG A 54 31.13 14.55 52.15
N MET A 55 31.89 14.39 53.23
CA MET A 55 31.62 13.41 54.31
C MET A 55 30.92 14.07 55.50
N ILE A 56 29.92 14.93 55.26
CA ILE A 56 28.97 15.39 56.28
C ILE A 56 27.59 15.55 55.62
N ARG A 57 27.04 14.43 55.13
CA ARG A 57 25.59 14.21 54.90
C ARG A 57 25.24 12.81 54.33
N HIS A 58 26.05 11.80 54.63
CA HIS A 58 25.77 10.42 54.20
C HIS A 58 26.04 9.34 55.26
N GLU A 59 26.27 9.71 56.52
CA GLU A 59 26.25 8.77 57.66
C GLU A 59 24.91 8.79 58.42
N ASP A 60 24.05 9.81 58.23
CA ASP A 60 22.77 9.89 58.97
C ASP A 60 21.63 9.01 58.42
N ASP A 61 21.78 8.36 57.25
CA ASP A 61 20.73 7.54 56.64
C ASP A 61 20.99 6.02 56.70
N LEU A 62 22.15 5.58 57.23
CA LEU A 62 22.47 4.15 57.42
C LEU A 62 22.31 3.67 58.87
N GLU A 63 22.18 4.58 59.85
CA GLU A 63 21.82 4.21 61.24
C GLU A 63 20.30 4.15 61.49
N ARG A 64 19.45 4.37 60.48
CA ARG A 64 17.99 4.41 60.63
C ARG A 64 17.23 3.23 60.01
N ILE A 65 17.91 2.10 59.80
CA ILE A 65 17.27 0.81 59.46
C ILE A 65 17.84 -0.31 60.37
N VAL A 66 17.80 -0.09 61.69
CA VAL A 66 18.04 -1.16 62.69
C VAL A 66 16.84 -1.32 63.63
N SER A 67 15.66 -0.77 63.32
CA SER A 67 14.53 -0.81 64.28
C SER A 67 13.14 -1.11 63.73
N GLU A 68 12.97 -1.81 62.60
CA GLU A 68 11.66 -2.36 62.26
C GLU A 68 11.76 -3.78 61.72
N HIS A 69 11.07 -4.68 62.42
CA HIS A 69 10.99 -6.12 62.20
C HIS A 69 10.29 -6.43 60.85
N LYS A 70 10.97 -6.25 59.72
CA LYS A 70 10.43 -6.58 58.39
C LYS A 70 10.85 -7.99 57.97
N ALA A 71 9.88 -8.73 57.41
CA ALA A 71 10.11 -10.06 56.88
C ALA A 71 11.14 -10.02 55.73
N CYS A 72 12.01 -11.03 55.62
CA CYS A 72 13.01 -11.09 54.54
C CYS A 72 12.39 -10.93 53.13
N SER A 73 11.17 -11.43 52.93
CA SER A 73 10.41 -11.32 51.68
C SER A 73 9.95 -9.89 51.32
N SER A 74 9.92 -8.97 52.29
CA SER A 74 9.51 -7.57 52.09
C SER A 74 10.67 -6.57 52.07
N MET A 75 11.91 -7.05 52.06
CA MET A 75 13.10 -6.20 51.97
C MET A 75 13.24 -5.53 50.57
N PRO A 76 13.69 -4.26 50.50
CA PRO A 76 13.93 -3.56 49.24
C PRO A 76 15.16 -4.12 48.53
N TYR A 77 15.22 -3.93 47.21
CA TYR A 77 16.22 -4.57 46.33
C TYR A 77 17.70 -4.37 46.69
N PRO A 78 18.17 -3.23 47.23
CA PRO A 78 19.58 -3.10 47.65
C PRO A 78 19.99 -4.14 48.70
N SER A 79 18.99 -4.65 49.43
CA SER A 79 19.13 -5.57 50.53
C SER A 79 18.85 -7.02 50.11
N ILE A 80 18.59 -7.33 48.83
CA ILE A 80 18.27 -8.68 48.33
C ILE A 80 18.96 -8.97 46.98
N SER A 81 19.47 -10.19 46.76
CA SER A 81 20.00 -10.68 45.48
C SER A 81 19.09 -11.75 44.90
N CYS A 82 18.54 -11.54 43.71
CA CYS A 82 17.62 -12.49 43.06
C CYS A 82 18.24 -13.15 41.83
N HIS A 83 18.17 -14.48 41.76
CA HIS A 83 18.49 -15.27 40.57
C HIS A 83 17.21 -15.65 39.83
N MET A 84 17.21 -15.39 38.51
CA MET A 84 16.09 -15.61 37.61
C MET A 84 16.53 -16.49 36.44
N ASN A 85 15.59 -17.25 35.87
CA ASN A 85 15.84 -17.98 34.64
C ASN A 85 15.90 -17.01 33.45
N THR A 86 17.03 -16.96 32.74
CA THR A 86 17.25 -16.08 31.59
C THR A 86 16.52 -16.51 30.32
N THR A 87 15.88 -17.69 30.30
CA THR A 87 15.10 -18.22 29.16
C THR A 87 13.59 -18.00 29.31
N CYS A 88 13.14 -17.11 30.19
CA CYS A 88 11.71 -16.85 30.35
C CYS A 88 11.14 -16.05 29.16
N VAL A 89 9.88 -16.34 28.80
CA VAL A 89 9.14 -15.66 27.74
C VAL A 89 8.67 -14.29 28.24
N TYR A 90 8.95 -13.23 27.50
CA TYR A 90 8.56 -11.86 27.84
C TYR A 90 7.06 -11.75 28.13
N GLY A 91 6.69 -11.12 29.25
CA GLY A 91 5.29 -10.95 29.68
C GLY A 91 4.74 -12.07 30.57
N ASN A 92 5.36 -13.25 30.63
CA ASN A 92 4.92 -14.34 31.51
C ASN A 92 5.33 -14.11 32.97
N GLN A 93 4.53 -14.59 33.91
CA GLN A 93 4.91 -14.67 35.33
C GLN A 93 6.02 -15.72 35.52
N THR A 94 7.09 -15.35 36.21
CA THR A 94 8.18 -16.26 36.57
C THR A 94 8.57 -16.07 38.04
N ILE A 95 9.16 -17.11 38.63
CA ILE A 95 9.57 -17.12 40.03
C ILE A 95 11.07 -16.80 40.10
N ALA A 96 11.42 -15.70 40.75
CA ALA A 96 12.78 -15.41 41.15
C ALA A 96 13.07 -16.02 42.52
N ILE A 97 14.23 -16.68 42.64
CA ILE A 97 14.77 -17.08 43.94
C ILE A 97 15.63 -15.93 44.45
N CYS A 98 15.17 -15.27 45.51
CA CYS A 98 15.81 -14.11 46.13
C CYS A 98 16.45 -14.47 47.46
N LYS A 99 17.61 -13.87 47.74
CA LYS A 99 18.34 -14.01 49.01
C LYS A 99 18.54 -12.65 49.66
N ALA A 100 18.28 -12.52 50.96
CA ALA A 100 18.57 -11.29 51.69
C ALA A 100 20.08 -11.13 51.96
N ASN A 101 20.58 -9.92 51.77
CA ASN A 101 21.97 -9.50 51.98
C ASN A 101 22.15 -8.70 53.29
N VAL A 102 21.08 -8.58 54.09
CA VAL A 102 21.04 -7.89 55.39
C VAL A 102 20.24 -8.76 56.37
N ASP A 103 20.45 -8.55 57.68
CA ASP A 103 19.71 -9.27 58.71
C ASP A 103 18.21 -8.92 58.70
N CYS A 104 17.36 -9.94 58.61
CA CYS A 104 15.89 -9.84 58.51
C CYS A 104 15.20 -11.02 59.21
N LEU A 105 13.89 -10.91 59.44
CA LEU A 105 13.09 -11.97 60.07
C LEU A 105 12.51 -12.94 59.02
N GLY A 106 12.79 -14.24 59.16
CA GLY A 106 12.30 -15.30 58.26
C GLY A 106 13.41 -15.96 57.44
N ASP A 107 13.05 -16.78 56.44
CA ASP A 107 14.04 -17.44 55.60
C ASP A 107 14.82 -16.42 54.76
N ASN A 108 16.15 -16.46 54.90
CA ASN A 108 17.06 -15.62 54.12
C ASN A 108 17.00 -15.91 52.61
N THR A 109 16.36 -17.01 52.19
CA THR A 109 16.08 -17.33 50.79
C THR A 109 14.58 -17.49 50.61
N PHE A 110 13.98 -16.72 49.70
CA PHE A 110 12.53 -16.69 49.46
C PHE A 110 12.23 -16.49 47.97
N THR A 111 11.05 -16.89 47.53
CA THR A 111 10.61 -16.76 46.14
C THR A 111 9.76 -15.50 45.94
N LYS A 112 10.01 -14.75 44.86
CA LYS A 112 9.15 -13.65 44.41
C LYS A 112 8.63 -13.93 43.01
N ASN A 113 7.33 -13.72 42.80
CA ASN A 113 6.74 -13.69 41.47
C ASN A 113 7.06 -12.35 40.81
N LEU A 114 7.45 -12.39 39.55
CA LEU A 114 7.68 -11.22 38.72
C LEU A 114 7.23 -11.48 37.28
N THR A 115 6.94 -10.43 36.55
CA THR A 115 6.75 -10.51 35.11
C THR A 115 8.12 -10.57 34.42
N CYS A 116 8.34 -11.57 33.57
CA CYS A 116 9.56 -11.71 32.79
C CYS A 116 9.70 -10.52 31.82
N ARG A 117 10.67 -9.65 32.07
CA ARG A 117 10.96 -8.47 31.24
C ARG A 117 12.40 -8.02 31.38
N PHE A 118 13.00 -7.50 30.31
CA PHE A 118 14.31 -6.87 30.40
C PHE A 118 14.21 -5.45 30.99
N CYS A 119 15.27 -4.98 31.65
CA CYS A 119 15.29 -3.69 32.33
C CYS A 119 15.04 -2.51 31.39
N TYR A 120 15.34 -2.62 30.09
CA TYR A 120 15.02 -1.55 29.13
C TYR A 120 13.54 -1.50 28.71
N GLN A 121 12.77 -2.55 29.04
CA GLN A 121 11.35 -2.72 28.72
C GLN A 121 10.43 -2.34 29.90
N THR A 122 10.98 -1.88 31.03
CA THR A 122 10.17 -1.39 32.16
C THR A 122 9.41 -0.12 31.80
N GLU A 123 8.29 0.14 32.47
CA GLU A 123 7.40 1.27 32.22
C GLU A 123 8.02 2.61 32.61
N PHE A 124 7.52 3.72 32.07
CA PHE A 124 8.19 5.02 32.22
C PHE A 124 8.27 5.57 33.64
N TRP A 125 7.41 5.11 34.55
CA TRP A 125 7.45 5.43 35.97
C TRP A 125 8.36 4.50 36.78
N GLU A 126 8.86 3.42 36.17
CA GLU A 126 9.69 2.39 36.80
C GLU A 126 11.19 2.61 36.61
N TYR A 127 11.60 3.68 35.90
CA TYR A 127 13.00 4.07 35.71
C TYR A 127 13.18 5.58 35.72
N GLU A 128 14.37 6.04 36.12
CA GLU A 128 14.77 7.44 36.08
C GLU A 128 15.87 7.67 35.05
N CYS A 129 15.71 8.70 34.21
CA CYS A 129 16.70 9.05 33.20
C CYS A 129 17.46 10.33 33.53
N VAL A 130 18.76 10.31 33.29
CA VAL A 130 19.63 11.50 33.37
C VAL A 130 19.23 12.47 32.27
N LYS A 131 18.52 13.54 32.63
CA LYS A 131 18.08 14.58 31.71
C LYS A 131 19.29 15.36 31.18
N LYS A 132 19.53 15.29 29.86
CA LYS A 132 20.49 16.18 29.18
C LYS A 132 19.79 17.44 28.69
N ILE A 133 20.51 18.55 28.69
CA ILE A 133 20.04 19.82 28.11
C ILE A 133 19.92 19.61 26.58
N CYS A 134 18.72 19.79 26.05
CA CYS A 134 18.45 19.59 24.63
C CYS A 134 18.70 20.89 23.85
N ASN A 135 19.76 20.91 23.03
CA ASN A 135 20.00 21.97 22.05
C ASN A 135 19.47 21.50 20.69
N SER A 136 18.30 21.98 20.26
CA SER A 136 17.62 21.53 19.04
C SER A 136 18.21 22.10 17.73
N ALA A 137 19.35 22.80 17.76
CA ALA A 137 19.96 23.34 16.55
C ALA A 137 20.66 22.26 15.69
N ALA A 138 20.91 21.06 16.23
CA ALA A 138 21.75 20.04 15.58
C ALA A 138 21.11 18.65 15.47
N SER A 139 19.79 18.50 15.67
CA SER A 139 19.13 17.19 15.53
C SER A 139 17.65 17.32 15.15
N PRO A 140 17.25 16.88 13.95
CA PRO A 140 15.85 16.87 13.48
C PRO A 140 14.87 15.97 14.25
N PRO A 141 15.25 14.85 14.91
CA PRO A 141 14.29 14.12 15.73
C PRO A 141 14.07 14.90 17.03
N ALA A 142 12.80 15.13 17.39
CA ALA A 142 12.39 15.76 18.64
C ALA A 142 12.69 14.88 19.87
N TYR A 143 13.82 14.16 19.90
CA TYR A 143 14.23 13.20 20.92
C TYR A 143 15.75 13.27 21.18
N TYR A 144 16.19 13.11 22.43
CA TYR A 144 17.60 12.93 22.80
C TYR A 144 17.80 11.57 23.47
N ARG A 145 19.00 11.00 23.36
CA ARG A 145 19.35 9.76 24.08
C ARG A 145 19.73 10.09 25.53
N ALA A 146 19.02 9.50 26.47
CA ALA A 146 19.28 9.60 27.91
C ALA A 146 19.67 8.23 28.48
N ASN A 147 20.60 8.22 29.44
CA ASN A 147 20.85 7.04 30.26
C ASN A 147 19.76 6.93 31.32
N CYS A 148 18.97 5.87 31.24
CA CYS A 148 17.88 5.55 32.15
C CYS A 148 18.31 4.41 33.08
N THR A 149 17.97 4.53 34.36
CA THR A 149 18.27 3.55 35.39
C THR A 149 16.97 3.11 36.03
N VAL A 150 16.68 1.81 36.02
CA VAL A 150 15.48 1.23 36.63
C VAL A 150 15.47 1.47 38.15
N ASN A 151 14.31 1.90 38.67
CA ASN A 151 14.07 2.12 40.09
C ASN A 151 14.45 0.89 40.91
N ARG A 152 14.98 1.11 42.11
CA ARG A 152 15.58 0.05 42.92
C ARG A 152 14.61 -1.11 43.15
N ASP A 153 13.32 -0.85 43.36
CA ASP A 153 12.34 -1.88 43.74
C ASP A 153 11.80 -2.73 42.58
N VAL A 154 12.24 -2.49 41.34
CA VAL A 154 11.75 -3.19 40.15
C VAL A 154 12.70 -4.34 39.78
N LEU A 155 12.12 -5.56 39.68
CA LEU A 155 12.81 -6.74 39.15
C LEU A 155 12.71 -6.78 37.62
N CYS A 156 13.86 -6.96 36.97
CA CYS A 156 14.00 -7.02 35.52
C CYS A 156 15.30 -7.74 35.13
N LEU A 157 15.38 -8.24 33.89
CA LEU A 157 16.53 -8.96 33.34
C LEU A 157 17.49 -8.01 32.60
N GLY A 158 18.80 -8.29 32.64
CA GLY A 158 19.81 -7.51 31.91
C GLY A 158 20.30 -6.25 32.63
N ARG A 159 20.93 -5.33 31.88
CA ARG A 159 21.55 -4.12 32.46
C ARG A 159 20.48 -3.16 32.98
N ARG A 160 20.52 -2.86 34.29
CA ARG A 160 19.60 -1.91 34.96
C ARG A 160 19.74 -0.47 34.46
N THR A 161 20.88 -0.14 33.84
CA THR A 161 21.10 1.12 33.15
C THR A 161 21.10 0.89 31.64
N PHE A 162 20.26 1.60 30.92
CA PHE A 162 20.06 1.45 29.48
C PHE A 162 19.80 2.81 28.81
N LEU A 163 20.01 2.90 27.50
CA LEU A 163 19.77 4.12 26.74
C LEU A 163 18.31 4.17 26.28
N LYS A 164 17.61 5.28 26.52
CA LYS A 164 16.25 5.53 26.00
C LYS A 164 16.20 6.85 25.23
N ARG A 165 15.43 6.89 24.12
CA ARG A 165 15.15 8.13 23.39
C ARG A 165 14.02 8.86 24.11
N LEU A 166 14.30 10.03 24.69
CA LEU A 166 13.33 10.88 25.37
C LEU A 166 12.99 12.10 24.54
N ARG A 167 11.72 12.51 24.52
CA ARG A 167 11.26 13.65 23.73
C ARG A 167 11.87 14.97 24.25
N CYS A 168 12.36 15.79 23.34
CA CYS A 168 12.93 17.10 23.61
C CYS A 168 11.81 18.15 23.76
N ASN A 169 11.65 18.71 24.96
CA ASN A 169 10.67 19.76 25.26
C ASN A 169 11.19 21.19 24.96
N TRP A 170 12.15 21.33 24.05
CA TRP A 170 12.78 22.61 23.71
C TRP A 170 12.65 22.84 22.20
N THR A 171 11.81 23.80 21.80
CA THR A 171 11.59 24.15 20.40
C THR A 171 12.03 25.60 20.15
N GLY A 172 13.07 25.78 19.34
CA GLY A 172 13.40 27.07 18.72
C GLY A 172 14.09 28.13 19.59
N GLY A 173 14.70 27.79 20.73
CA GLY A 173 15.47 28.77 21.53
C GLY A 173 14.64 29.63 22.49
N HIS A 174 13.32 29.43 22.56
CA HIS A 174 12.41 30.21 23.39
C HIS A 174 11.93 29.39 24.61
N ARG A 175 11.97 29.99 25.81
CA ARG A 175 11.48 29.35 27.04
C ARG A 175 9.97 29.57 27.14
N TRP A 176 9.21 28.48 27.24
CA TRP A 176 7.75 28.53 27.44
C TRP A 176 7.34 29.37 28.65
N SER A 177 8.05 29.22 29.77
CA SER A 177 7.81 30.03 30.98
C SER A 177 8.03 31.52 30.73
N THR A 178 9.00 31.86 29.88
CA THR A 178 9.27 33.24 29.50
C THR A 178 8.17 33.77 28.59
N ALA A 179 7.68 32.98 27.61
CA ALA A 179 6.54 33.37 26.79
C ALA A 179 5.27 33.61 27.63
N LEU A 180 5.00 32.74 28.61
CA LEU A 180 3.87 32.88 29.53
C LEU A 180 4.01 34.13 30.42
N ILE A 181 5.19 34.37 30.99
CA ILE A 181 5.47 35.57 31.79
C ILE A 181 5.31 36.83 30.94
N LEU A 182 5.83 36.83 29.71
CA LEU A 182 5.69 37.94 28.78
C LEU A 182 4.23 38.15 28.37
N SER A 183 3.43 37.09 28.27
CA SER A 183 2.00 37.21 27.95
C SER A 183 1.23 37.84 29.11
N ILE A 184 1.52 37.43 30.35
CA ILE A 184 0.88 37.99 31.56
C ILE A 184 1.29 39.45 31.78
N THR A 185 2.58 39.76 31.62
CA THR A 185 3.13 41.08 31.99
C THR A 185 3.08 42.10 30.85
N LEU A 186 3.26 41.65 29.62
CA LEU A 186 3.47 42.50 28.44
C LEU A 186 2.66 42.03 27.22
N GLY A 187 1.74 41.07 27.37
CA GLY A 187 0.97 40.50 26.25
C GLY A 187 -0.05 41.45 25.65
N GLY A 188 -0.41 42.53 26.37
CA GLY A 188 -1.18 43.66 25.83
C GLY A 188 -0.42 44.44 24.75
N PHE A 189 0.91 44.41 24.77
CA PHE A 189 1.77 45.01 23.75
C PHE A 189 2.23 44.01 22.69
N GLY A 190 1.75 42.75 22.75
CA GLY A 190 2.12 41.68 21.81
C GLY A 190 3.55 41.17 21.98
N ILE A 191 4.22 41.46 23.09
CA ILE A 191 5.64 41.07 23.32
C ILE A 191 5.80 39.56 23.43
N ASP A 192 4.80 38.84 23.94
CA ASP A 192 4.72 37.39 23.90
C ASP A 192 4.68 36.85 22.47
N ARG A 193 3.91 37.49 21.58
CA ARG A 193 3.83 37.15 20.16
C ARG A 193 5.14 37.44 19.44
N PHE A 194 5.79 38.58 19.70
CA PHE A 194 7.13 38.85 19.17
C PHE A 194 8.17 37.84 19.68
N TYR A 195 8.13 37.51 20.97
CA TYR A 195 9.02 36.52 21.57
C TYR A 195 8.81 35.13 20.99
N LEU A 196 7.58 34.76 20.63
CA LEU A 196 7.27 33.50 19.96
C LEU A 196 7.42 33.55 18.42
N GLY A 197 7.88 34.66 17.83
CA GLY A 197 8.09 34.80 16.38
C GLY A 197 6.85 35.19 15.55
N HIS A 198 5.72 35.43 16.19
CA HIS A 198 4.44 35.91 15.59
C HIS A 198 4.43 37.43 15.43
N TRP A 199 5.38 37.99 14.67
CA TRP A 199 5.58 39.45 14.61
C TRP A 199 4.39 40.23 14.03
N GLN A 200 3.65 39.66 13.07
CA GLN A 200 2.47 40.31 12.47
C GLN A 200 1.33 40.43 13.49
N GLU A 201 1.08 39.37 14.25
CA GLU A 201 0.08 39.35 15.33
C GLU A 201 0.52 40.22 16.52
N GLY A 202 1.83 40.26 16.79
CA GLY A 202 2.42 41.17 17.78
C GLY A 202 2.16 42.64 17.45
N ILE A 203 2.31 43.05 16.18
CA ILE A 203 1.98 44.41 15.73
C ILE A 203 0.48 44.69 15.87
N GLY A 204 -0.37 43.73 15.49
CA GLY A 204 -1.83 43.85 15.66
C GLY A 204 -2.23 44.03 17.13
N LYS A 205 -1.60 43.28 18.04
CA LYS A 205 -1.79 43.46 19.49
C LYS A 205 -1.27 44.80 19.98
N LEU A 206 -0.12 45.25 19.51
CA LEU A 206 0.47 46.52 19.90
C LEU A 206 -0.45 47.71 19.56
N PHE A 207 -1.04 47.73 18.36
CA PHE A 207 -1.93 48.82 17.95
C PHE A 207 -3.36 48.70 18.50
N SER A 208 -3.79 47.51 18.90
CA SER A 208 -5.09 47.29 19.55
C SER A 208 -5.02 47.28 21.08
N PHE A 209 -3.85 47.51 21.67
CA PHE A 209 -3.59 47.30 23.10
C PHE A 209 -4.13 45.94 23.59
N GLY A 210 -3.82 44.88 22.84
CA GLY A 210 -4.25 43.51 23.11
C GLY A 210 -5.78 43.34 23.02
N GLY A 211 -6.47 44.19 22.26
CA GLY A 211 -7.93 44.29 22.19
C GLY A 211 -8.55 44.48 23.57
N LEU A 212 -8.07 45.49 24.31
CA LEU A 212 -8.52 45.80 25.68
C LEU A 212 -8.32 44.63 26.67
N GLY A 213 -7.25 43.86 26.50
CA GLY A 213 -6.86 42.76 27.40
C GLY A 213 -7.49 41.40 27.10
N VAL A 214 -8.48 41.31 26.20
CA VAL A 214 -9.13 40.05 25.83
C VAL A 214 -8.13 39.10 25.15
N TRP A 215 -7.31 39.60 24.22
CA TRP A 215 -6.30 38.78 23.55
C TRP A 215 -5.12 38.44 24.45
N THR A 216 -4.89 39.20 25.52
CA THR A 216 -3.91 38.87 26.54
C THR A 216 -4.37 37.66 27.35
N LEU A 217 -5.64 37.62 27.76
CA LEU A 217 -6.23 36.47 28.47
C LEU A 217 -6.25 35.20 27.61
N ILE A 218 -6.62 35.33 26.33
CA ILE A 218 -6.60 34.21 25.38
C ILE A 218 -5.18 33.67 25.23
N ASP A 219 -4.18 34.53 25.07
CA ASP A 219 -2.79 34.06 24.91
C ASP A 219 -2.23 33.45 26.19
N VAL A 220 -2.55 33.99 27.36
CA VAL A 220 -2.20 33.34 28.63
C VAL A 220 -2.80 31.94 28.71
N LEU A 221 -4.07 31.78 28.32
CA LEU A 221 -4.73 30.46 28.28
C LEU A 221 -4.05 29.54 27.27
N LEU A 222 -3.91 29.97 26.02
CA LEU A 222 -3.36 29.17 24.91
C LEU A 222 -1.89 28.81 25.14
N ILE A 223 -1.08 29.73 25.66
CA ILE A 223 0.31 29.46 26.05
C ILE A 223 0.30 28.52 27.26
N SER A 224 -0.56 28.71 28.27
CA SER A 224 -0.60 27.85 29.46
C SER A 224 -0.92 26.39 29.13
N ILE A 225 -1.80 26.14 28.16
CA ILE A 225 -2.14 24.80 27.65
C ILE A 225 -1.22 24.33 26.51
N ARG A 226 -0.18 25.12 26.19
CA ARG A 226 0.83 24.86 25.14
C ARG A 226 0.26 24.76 23.72
N TYR A 227 -0.95 25.29 23.50
CA TYR A 227 -1.55 25.41 22.19
C TYR A 227 -0.85 26.47 21.34
N LEU A 228 -0.37 27.54 21.97
CA LEU A 228 0.40 28.58 21.31
C LEU A 228 1.90 28.48 21.62
N GLY A 229 2.70 28.20 20.58
CA GLY A 229 4.16 28.03 20.67
C GLY A 229 4.95 28.85 19.64
N PRO A 230 6.29 28.70 19.61
CA PRO A 230 7.16 29.42 18.69
C PRO A 230 6.80 29.12 17.24
N LEU A 231 6.80 30.15 16.40
CA LEU A 231 6.45 30.08 14.99
C LEU A 231 7.58 29.35 14.22
N CYS A 232 7.54 28.02 14.20
CA CYS A 232 8.33 27.25 13.24
C CYS A 232 7.88 27.66 11.83
N ALA A 233 8.84 28.01 10.97
CA ALA A 233 8.64 28.50 9.62
C ALA A 233 7.98 27.43 8.70
N LYS A 234 6.68 27.19 8.87
CA LYS A 234 5.87 26.37 7.95
C LYS A 234 4.36 26.65 8.03
N ASN A 235 3.95 27.85 8.44
CA ASN A 235 2.54 28.26 8.38
C ASN A 235 2.41 29.75 8.02
N ARG A 236 2.49 30.07 6.73
CA ARG A 236 1.85 31.27 6.16
C ARG A 236 0.68 30.77 5.33
N PHE A 237 -0.53 30.82 5.89
CA PHE A 237 -1.83 30.98 5.20
C PHE A 237 -2.96 30.49 6.13
N LEU A 238 -3.20 31.17 7.25
CA LEU A 238 -4.47 30.99 7.98
C LEU A 238 -4.80 32.17 8.92
N CYS A 239 -4.72 33.42 8.45
CA CYS A 239 -5.23 34.54 9.26
C CYS A 239 -5.59 35.77 8.40
N PHE A 240 -6.67 35.67 7.60
CA PHE A 240 -7.35 36.86 7.05
C PHE A 240 -8.83 36.63 6.70
N ARG A 241 -9.53 35.68 7.36
CA ARG A 241 -10.93 35.34 7.03
C ARG A 241 -11.95 35.53 8.16
N LEU A 242 -11.65 36.37 9.15
CA LEU A 242 -12.57 36.70 10.23
C LEU A 242 -12.59 38.20 10.48
N PHE A 243 -13.15 39.01 9.57
CA PHE A 243 -13.83 40.28 9.87
C PHE A 243 -14.42 40.83 8.56
N ILE A 244 -15.65 40.40 8.25
CA ILE A 244 -16.71 41.04 7.45
C ILE A 244 -17.59 39.87 6.94
N SER A 245 -18.57 39.49 7.76
CA SER A 245 -19.83 38.87 7.33
C SER A 245 -20.66 38.58 8.59
N LYS A 246 -21.35 39.62 9.08
CA LYS A 246 -22.55 39.45 9.91
C LYS A 246 -23.68 40.08 9.13
N SER A 247 -24.28 39.33 8.22
CA SER A 247 -25.72 39.30 7.97
C SER A 247 -26.01 38.31 6.84
N PHE A 248 -27.14 37.62 6.95
CA PHE A 248 -27.76 36.69 6.00
C PHE A 248 -27.58 35.17 6.23
N THR A 249 -28.65 34.65 6.85
CA THR A 249 -29.32 33.36 6.70
C THR A 249 -28.64 32.09 7.22
N LYS A 250 -29.15 31.66 8.39
CA LYS A 250 -29.14 30.29 8.92
C LYS A 250 -29.41 29.26 7.82
N LYS A 251 -28.42 28.43 7.50
CA LYS A 251 -28.60 27.02 7.16
C LYS A 251 -27.66 26.22 8.05
N ASN A 252 -28.24 25.32 8.85
CA ASN A 252 -27.53 24.43 9.76
C ASN A 252 -26.64 23.48 8.95
N TYR A 253 -25.31 23.67 9.00
CA TYR A 253 -24.36 22.62 8.72
C TYR A 253 -23.98 21.96 10.05
N LYS A 254 -24.30 20.67 10.21
CA LYS A 254 -23.66 19.82 11.23
C LYS A 254 -22.18 19.74 10.88
N MET A 255 -21.29 20.23 11.74
CA MET A 255 -19.88 19.85 11.66
C MET A 255 -19.76 18.37 12.02
N ALA A 256 -19.00 17.62 11.22
CA ALA A 256 -18.65 16.24 11.50
C ALA A 256 -17.97 16.17 12.89
N GLY A 257 -18.47 15.28 13.75
CA GLY A 257 -17.88 15.03 15.06
C GLY A 257 -16.47 14.44 14.94
N GLU A 258 -15.62 14.71 15.93
CA GLU A 258 -14.34 14.00 16.08
C GLU A 258 -14.61 12.50 16.09
N LYS A 259 -14.06 11.76 15.13
CA LYS A 259 -14.16 10.29 15.08
C LYS A 259 -13.52 9.71 16.35
N LYS A 260 -14.17 8.74 16.99
CA LYS A 260 -13.63 8.00 18.13
C LYS A 260 -12.30 7.33 17.72
N PRO A 261 -11.25 7.38 18.55
CA PRO A 261 -10.01 6.68 18.26
C PRO A 261 -10.26 5.16 18.25
N PHE A 262 -9.78 4.48 17.22
CA PHE A 262 -9.80 3.01 17.16
C PHE A 262 -9.02 2.40 18.32
N LEU A 263 -9.51 1.26 18.80
CA LEU A 263 -8.88 0.49 19.86
C LEU A 263 -8.77 -0.96 19.40
N ARG A 264 -7.58 -1.53 19.54
CA ARG A 264 -7.33 -2.97 19.37
C ARG A 264 -8.12 -3.75 20.41
N LEU A 265 -8.46 -5.00 20.11
CA LEU A 265 -9.19 -5.86 21.04
C LEU A 265 -8.41 -6.08 22.35
N PRO A 266 -9.10 -6.22 23.51
CA PRO A 266 -8.47 -6.58 24.77
C PRO A 266 -7.74 -7.93 24.68
N LYS A 267 -6.59 -8.03 25.36
CA LYS A 267 -5.78 -9.26 25.42
C LYS A 267 -6.19 -10.22 26.55
N SER A 268 -7.28 -9.90 27.26
CA SER A 268 -7.76 -10.67 28.41
C SER A 268 -8.31 -12.05 28.03
N VAL A 269 -8.74 -12.22 26.78
CA VAL A 269 -9.25 -13.50 26.24
C VAL A 269 -8.58 -13.79 24.91
N LYS A 270 -8.17 -15.05 24.70
CA LYS A 270 -7.56 -15.52 23.47
C LYS A 270 -8.31 -16.74 22.91
N PRO A 271 -8.71 -16.76 21.63
CA PRO A 271 -9.26 -17.95 21.00
C PRO A 271 -8.18 -19.01 20.74
N VAL A 272 -8.59 -20.28 20.76
CA VAL A 272 -7.73 -21.45 20.53
C VAL A 272 -8.23 -22.26 19.34
N LEU A 273 -9.53 -22.60 19.33
CA LEU A 273 -10.17 -23.43 18.33
C LEU A 273 -11.58 -22.92 18.04
N TYR A 274 -11.92 -22.81 16.77
CA TYR A 274 -13.27 -22.54 16.28
C TYR A 274 -13.89 -23.81 15.71
N ASP A 275 -14.97 -24.30 16.31
CA ASP A 275 -15.87 -25.27 15.69
C ASP A 275 -16.97 -24.51 14.94
N LEU A 276 -16.75 -24.24 13.65
CA LEU A 276 -17.59 -23.38 12.83
C LEU A 276 -18.50 -24.20 11.90
N PHE A 277 -19.82 -24.07 12.10
CA PHE A 277 -20.84 -24.62 11.22
C PHE A 277 -21.50 -23.50 10.41
N LEU A 278 -21.59 -23.68 9.09
CA LEU A 278 -22.29 -22.78 8.18
C LEU A 278 -23.27 -23.54 7.28
N LYS A 279 -24.46 -22.97 7.10
CA LYS A 279 -25.48 -23.46 6.18
C LYS A 279 -25.96 -22.33 5.26
N PRO A 280 -25.37 -22.17 4.07
CA PRO A 280 -25.82 -21.17 3.11
C PRO A 280 -27.13 -21.56 2.41
N ASP A 281 -28.05 -20.60 2.26
CA ASP A 281 -29.26 -20.69 1.45
C ASP A 281 -29.09 -19.82 0.20
N LEU A 282 -28.75 -20.47 -0.93
CA LEU A 282 -28.49 -19.82 -2.22
C LEU A 282 -29.77 -19.28 -2.91
N GLN A 283 -30.96 -19.47 -2.32
CA GLN A 283 -32.22 -18.92 -2.84
C GLN A 283 -32.66 -17.69 -2.05
N LYS A 284 -32.52 -17.74 -0.72
CA LYS A 284 -32.83 -16.60 0.16
C LYS A 284 -31.68 -15.62 0.30
N PHE A 285 -30.48 -16.00 -0.14
CA PHE A 285 -29.25 -15.24 0.04
C PHE A 285 -28.96 -14.91 1.50
N THR A 286 -29.16 -15.91 2.36
CA THR A 286 -28.85 -15.86 3.79
C THR A 286 -28.02 -17.07 4.17
N PHE A 287 -27.41 -17.07 5.34
CA PHE A 287 -26.81 -18.28 5.90
C PHE A 287 -27.06 -18.36 7.40
N GLU A 288 -27.25 -19.59 7.87
CA GLU A 288 -27.25 -19.89 9.30
C GLU A 288 -25.83 -20.23 9.73
N GLY A 289 -25.41 -19.69 10.88
CA GLY A 289 -24.12 -19.97 11.47
C GLY A 289 -24.25 -20.41 12.91
N LYS A 290 -23.43 -21.39 13.28
CA LYS A 290 -23.26 -21.83 14.67
C LYS A 290 -21.78 -21.99 14.91
N GLU A 291 -21.28 -21.47 16.01
CA GLU A 291 -19.90 -21.73 16.40
C GLU A 291 -19.78 -22.08 17.87
N THR A 292 -18.76 -22.87 18.19
CA THR A 292 -18.25 -23.02 19.55
C THR A 292 -16.78 -22.69 19.52
N VAL A 293 -16.39 -21.65 20.24
CA VAL A 293 -15.02 -21.16 20.32
C VAL A 293 -14.43 -21.62 21.65
N SER A 294 -13.39 -22.43 21.58
CA SER A 294 -12.54 -22.71 22.74
C SER A 294 -11.67 -21.48 22.99
N ILE A 295 -11.80 -20.89 24.16
CA ILE A 295 -11.09 -19.65 24.55
C ILE A 295 -10.30 -19.87 25.84
N ASN A 296 -9.22 -19.10 25.99
CA ASN A 296 -8.46 -18.98 27.22
C ASN A 296 -8.68 -17.59 27.81
N VAL A 297 -9.26 -17.54 29.00
CA VAL A 297 -9.30 -16.32 29.83
C VAL A 297 -7.93 -16.18 30.49
N LEU A 298 -7.17 -15.18 30.08
CA LEU A 298 -5.80 -14.91 30.54
C LEU A 298 -5.78 -13.96 31.75
N GLU A 299 -6.76 -13.05 31.81
CA GLU A 299 -6.92 -12.09 32.89
C GLU A 299 -8.39 -12.09 33.36
N PRO A 300 -8.67 -11.98 34.67
CA PRO A 300 -10.03 -11.85 35.17
C PRO A 300 -10.74 -10.67 34.49
N THR A 301 -11.93 -10.91 33.95
CA THR A 301 -12.69 -9.91 33.19
C THR A 301 -14.20 -10.09 33.36
N LYS A 302 -14.95 -8.99 33.28
CA LYS A 302 -16.42 -9.00 33.26
C LYS A 302 -16.99 -8.84 31.86
N GLU A 303 -16.14 -8.68 30.87
CA GLU A 303 -16.56 -8.52 29.48
C GLU A 303 -15.62 -9.25 28.52
N ILE A 304 -16.19 -9.73 27.43
CA ILE A 304 -15.47 -10.25 26.28
C ILE A 304 -15.86 -9.39 25.08
N ILE A 305 -14.87 -8.84 24.39
CA ILE A 305 -15.06 -8.01 23.19
C ILE A 305 -14.40 -8.73 22.01
N LEU A 306 -15.14 -8.86 20.91
CA LEU A 306 -14.68 -9.45 19.66
C LEU A 306 -15.37 -8.75 18.47
N HIS A 307 -14.96 -9.04 17.25
CA HIS A 307 -15.52 -8.41 16.06
C HIS A 307 -16.77 -9.13 15.57
N ALA A 308 -17.77 -8.37 15.13
CA ALA A 308 -18.96 -8.85 14.44
C ALA A 308 -19.61 -7.69 13.67
N LEU A 309 -19.98 -7.90 12.41
CA LEU A 309 -20.58 -6.88 11.56
C LEU A 309 -21.61 -7.51 10.62
N ASP A 310 -22.76 -6.86 10.42
CA ASP A 310 -23.84 -7.35 9.55
C ASP A 310 -24.36 -8.77 9.91
N LEU A 311 -24.21 -9.17 11.18
CA LEU A 311 -24.70 -10.43 11.73
C LEU A 311 -25.85 -10.19 12.71
N LYS A 312 -26.88 -11.04 12.62
CA LYS A 312 -27.94 -11.13 13.64
C LYS A 312 -27.59 -12.24 14.63
N ILE A 313 -27.16 -11.86 15.83
CA ILE A 313 -26.88 -12.81 16.92
C ILE A 313 -28.19 -13.25 17.58
N GLU A 314 -28.49 -14.54 17.58
CA GLU A 314 -29.72 -15.11 18.16
C GLU A 314 -29.49 -15.66 19.57
N GLU A 315 -28.36 -16.32 19.79
CA GLU A 315 -28.03 -16.94 21.07
C GLU A 315 -26.53 -16.84 21.35
N VAL A 316 -26.18 -16.55 22.61
CA VAL A 316 -24.81 -16.63 23.13
C VAL A 316 -24.81 -17.34 24.47
N GLU A 317 -23.94 -18.33 24.62
CA GLU A 317 -23.74 -19.05 25.87
C GLU A 317 -22.25 -19.23 26.14
N LEU A 318 -21.81 -19.00 27.38
CA LEU A 318 -20.43 -19.30 27.80
C LEU A 318 -20.46 -20.38 28.87
N LYS A 319 -19.69 -21.45 28.64
CA LYS A 319 -19.39 -22.47 29.64
C LYS A 319 -17.97 -22.27 30.17
N ASP A 320 -17.82 -21.95 31.45
CA ASP A 320 -16.52 -21.69 32.07
C ASP A 320 -15.74 -22.99 32.42
N CYS A 321 -14.54 -22.81 32.96
CA CYS A 321 -13.66 -23.91 33.39
C CYS A 321 -14.25 -24.79 34.51
N ASP A 322 -15.17 -24.25 35.32
CA ASP A 322 -15.88 -24.98 36.36
C ASP A 322 -17.12 -25.72 35.80
N GLY A 323 -17.40 -25.55 34.49
CA GLY A 323 -18.54 -26.12 33.79
C GLY A 323 -19.84 -25.33 33.98
N LEU A 324 -19.79 -24.14 34.60
CA LEU A 324 -20.94 -23.28 34.80
C LEU A 324 -21.32 -22.60 33.48
N ILE A 325 -22.60 -22.66 33.12
CA ILE A 325 -23.15 -22.01 31.93
C ILE A 325 -23.69 -20.63 32.33
N SER A 326 -23.27 -19.62 31.58
CA SER A 326 -23.70 -18.23 31.72
C SER A 326 -24.23 -17.70 30.38
N LYS A 327 -25.28 -16.87 30.45
CA LYS A 327 -25.85 -16.18 29.29
C LYS A 327 -25.48 -14.70 29.39
N PRO A 328 -24.48 -14.22 28.64
CA PRO A 328 -24.05 -12.83 28.73
C PRO A 328 -25.07 -11.87 28.12
N SER A 329 -25.02 -10.60 28.53
CA SER A 329 -25.66 -9.52 27.77
C SER A 329 -24.88 -9.28 26.48
N VAL A 330 -25.58 -9.08 25.36
CA VAL A 330 -24.96 -8.91 24.03
C VAL A 330 -25.23 -7.50 23.52
N THR A 331 -24.17 -6.76 23.21
CA THR A 331 -24.26 -5.40 22.65
C THR A 331 -23.46 -5.32 21.35
N LEU A 332 -24.13 -5.03 20.23
CA LEU A 332 -23.49 -4.84 18.92
C LEU A 332 -23.21 -3.35 18.67
N SER A 333 -22.00 -3.04 18.19
CA SER A 333 -21.61 -1.71 17.72
C SER A 333 -21.22 -1.79 16.25
N ALA A 334 -22.06 -1.27 15.36
CA ALA A 334 -21.73 -1.19 13.93
C ALA A 334 -20.64 -0.15 13.63
N GLU A 335 -20.50 0.87 14.47
CA GLU A 335 -19.46 1.90 14.34
C GLU A 335 -18.08 1.35 14.71
N ASP A 336 -18.01 0.56 15.79
CA ASP A 336 -16.76 -0.08 16.24
C ASP A 336 -16.56 -1.47 15.62
N GLU A 337 -17.52 -1.96 14.83
CA GLU A 337 -17.55 -3.31 14.24
C GLU A 337 -17.34 -4.46 15.25
N THR A 338 -17.90 -4.30 16.45
CA THR A 338 -17.69 -5.21 17.59
C THR A 338 -18.98 -5.71 18.20
N VAL A 339 -18.87 -6.85 18.88
CA VAL A 339 -19.84 -7.36 19.84
C VAL A 339 -19.19 -7.43 21.22
N THR A 340 -19.88 -6.86 22.22
CA THR A 340 -19.49 -6.90 23.63
C THR A 340 -20.42 -7.84 24.38
N LEU A 341 -19.81 -8.83 25.05
CA LEU A 341 -20.48 -9.79 25.92
C LEU A 341 -20.25 -9.39 27.39
N GLY A 342 -21.30 -8.98 28.10
CA GLY A 342 -21.23 -8.58 29.51
C GLY A 342 -21.65 -9.69 30.47
N PHE A 343 -20.89 -9.85 31.56
CA PHE A 343 -21.11 -10.88 32.58
C PHE A 343 -21.36 -10.26 33.96
N ASP A 344 -22.32 -10.82 34.72
CA ASP A 344 -22.65 -10.35 36.08
C ASP A 344 -21.49 -10.58 37.07
N LYS A 345 -20.73 -11.65 36.84
CA LYS A 345 -19.56 -12.05 37.64
C LYS A 345 -18.32 -12.03 36.77
N GLU A 346 -17.19 -11.78 37.42
CA GLU A 346 -15.88 -11.83 36.76
C GLU A 346 -15.55 -13.28 36.37
N LEU A 347 -15.14 -13.45 35.11
CA LEU A 347 -14.67 -14.72 34.58
C LEU A 347 -13.31 -15.05 35.19
N LYS A 348 -13.14 -16.31 35.58
CA LYS A 348 -11.86 -16.81 36.11
C LYS A 348 -10.89 -17.11 34.98
N ILE A 349 -9.60 -17.01 35.29
CA ILE A 349 -8.53 -17.47 34.42
C ILE A 349 -8.70 -18.98 34.17
N GLY A 350 -8.67 -19.39 32.90
CA GLY A 350 -8.82 -20.79 32.50
C GLY A 350 -9.46 -20.95 31.12
N GLU A 351 -9.65 -22.21 30.74
CA GLU A 351 -10.36 -22.58 29.52
C GLU A 351 -11.86 -22.33 29.66
N ALA A 352 -12.50 -21.83 28.61
CA ALA A 352 -13.94 -21.69 28.50
C ALA A 352 -14.40 -21.95 27.07
N PHE A 353 -15.69 -22.23 26.90
CA PHE A 353 -16.31 -22.49 25.61
C PHE A 353 -17.39 -21.45 25.36
N LEU A 354 -17.23 -20.67 24.30
CA LEU A 354 -18.16 -19.63 23.91
C LEU A 354 -18.95 -20.08 22.68
N LYS A 355 -20.25 -20.22 22.82
CA LYS A 355 -21.16 -20.68 21.77
C LYS A 355 -21.94 -19.51 21.20
N PHE A 356 -22.02 -19.41 19.88
CA PHE A 356 -22.93 -18.50 19.19
C PHE A 356 -23.88 -19.23 18.24
N ILE A 357 -25.08 -18.69 18.10
CA ILE A 357 -26.01 -18.97 16.99
C ILE A 357 -26.34 -17.62 16.35
N PHE A 358 -26.17 -17.54 15.03
CA PHE A 358 -26.34 -16.30 14.29
C PHE A 358 -26.85 -16.54 12.87
N ILE A 359 -27.39 -15.48 12.27
CA ILE A 359 -27.82 -15.44 10.88
C ILE A 359 -27.09 -14.29 10.18
N GLY A 360 -26.55 -14.55 9.00
CA GLY A 360 -25.96 -13.54 8.14
C GLY A 360 -26.59 -13.51 6.74
N GLU A 361 -26.20 -12.51 5.96
CA GLU A 361 -26.64 -12.31 4.58
C GLU A 361 -25.51 -12.68 3.60
N LEU A 362 -25.83 -13.44 2.55
CA LEU A 362 -24.99 -13.57 1.36
C LEU A 362 -25.14 -12.31 0.50
N ASN A 363 -24.42 -11.26 0.92
CA ASN A 363 -24.46 -9.94 0.30
C ASN A 363 -23.90 -9.96 -1.15
N ASP A 364 -24.07 -8.86 -1.89
CA ASP A 364 -23.57 -8.66 -3.26
C ASP A 364 -22.39 -7.67 -3.36
N LYS A 365 -21.68 -7.46 -2.25
CA LYS A 365 -20.58 -6.49 -2.12
C LYS A 365 -19.19 -7.11 -2.29
N MET A 366 -19.11 -8.41 -2.60
CA MET A 366 -17.86 -9.15 -2.79
C MET A 366 -16.91 -9.11 -1.57
N LYS A 367 -17.48 -9.14 -0.36
CA LYS A 367 -16.75 -9.18 0.92
C LYS A 367 -17.54 -9.94 2.00
N GLY A 368 -16.84 -10.51 2.97
CA GLY A 368 -17.43 -11.42 3.94
C GLY A 368 -17.85 -12.73 3.26
N PHE A 369 -18.99 -13.30 3.67
CA PHE A 369 -19.61 -14.43 2.96
C PHE A 369 -20.70 -13.90 2.03
N TYR A 370 -20.48 -13.99 0.73
CA TYR A 370 -21.24 -13.26 -0.28
C TYR A 370 -21.72 -14.17 -1.42
N ARG A 371 -22.70 -13.71 -2.20
CA ARG A 371 -23.20 -14.42 -3.39
C ARG A 371 -22.45 -13.96 -4.64
N SER A 372 -21.98 -14.92 -5.45
CA SER A 372 -21.47 -14.66 -6.81
C SER A 372 -22.42 -15.24 -7.84
N LYS A 373 -22.75 -14.44 -8.86
CA LYS A 373 -23.72 -14.72 -9.91
C LYS A 373 -22.99 -15.15 -11.19
N TYR A 374 -23.50 -16.19 -11.83
CA TYR A 374 -23.04 -16.60 -13.16
C TYR A 374 -24.21 -17.13 -14.00
N VAL A 375 -24.03 -17.14 -15.32
CA VAL A 375 -25.02 -17.65 -16.27
C VAL A 375 -24.54 -19.01 -16.75
N SER A 376 -25.34 -20.05 -16.53
CA SER A 376 -25.05 -21.39 -17.04
C SER A 376 -25.70 -21.60 -18.41
N VAL A 377 -24.96 -22.14 -19.37
CA VAL A 377 -25.52 -22.62 -20.63
C VAL A 377 -25.96 -24.06 -20.41
N THR A 378 -27.23 -24.37 -20.61
CA THR A 378 -27.78 -25.71 -20.37
C THR A 378 -27.19 -26.73 -21.35
N GLU A 379 -26.98 -27.98 -20.90
CA GLU A 379 -26.39 -29.08 -21.69
C GLU A 379 -27.22 -29.47 -22.92
N SER A 380 -28.47 -29.03 -23.02
CA SER A 380 -29.25 -29.12 -24.26
C SER A 380 -29.10 -27.80 -25.01
N GLY A 381 -28.27 -27.77 -26.06
CA GLY A 381 -28.05 -26.61 -26.93
C GLY A 381 -29.27 -26.10 -27.73
N ASN A 382 -30.49 -26.21 -27.19
CA ASN A 382 -31.70 -25.58 -27.70
C ASN A 382 -32.18 -24.54 -26.68
N PRO A 383 -32.27 -23.25 -27.06
CA PRO A 383 -32.81 -22.24 -26.18
C PRO A 383 -34.29 -22.53 -25.89
N VAL A 384 -34.64 -22.66 -24.62
CA VAL A 384 -36.04 -22.66 -24.15
C VAL A 384 -36.39 -21.23 -23.75
N GLU A 385 -37.48 -20.69 -24.30
CA GLU A 385 -37.96 -19.32 -24.04
C GLU A 385 -38.93 -19.33 -22.84
N LEU A 386 -38.67 -18.49 -21.83
CA LEU A 386 -39.59 -18.20 -20.73
C LEU A 386 -39.79 -16.69 -20.62
N ASN A 387 -40.91 -16.19 -21.14
CA ASN A 387 -41.33 -14.81 -20.96
C ASN A 387 -42.10 -14.69 -19.63
N SER A 388 -41.62 -13.85 -18.73
CA SER A 388 -42.29 -13.56 -17.45
C SER A 388 -42.52 -12.06 -17.29
N ALA A 389 -43.74 -11.69 -16.86
CA ALA A 389 -44.08 -10.35 -16.43
C ALA A 389 -44.05 -10.33 -14.89
N VAL A 390 -43.07 -9.65 -14.31
CA VAL A 390 -42.87 -9.60 -12.86
C VAL A 390 -43.24 -8.21 -12.35
N THR A 391 -44.03 -8.14 -11.28
CA THR A 391 -44.32 -6.88 -10.57
C THR A 391 -43.75 -6.93 -9.16
N MET A 392 -43.10 -5.85 -8.73
CA MET A 392 -42.62 -5.67 -7.36
C MET A 392 -43.34 -4.49 -6.73
N LEU A 393 -44.35 -4.77 -5.90
CA LEU A 393 -45.13 -3.75 -5.21
C LEU A 393 -44.53 -3.47 -3.81
N CYS A 394 -43.60 -2.52 -3.72
CA CYS A 394 -43.18 -1.95 -2.43
C CYS A 394 -44.29 -1.08 -1.82
N SER A 395 -44.16 -0.68 -0.55
CA SER A 395 -45.15 0.14 0.17
C SER A 395 -45.56 1.38 -0.63
N THR A 396 -46.87 1.51 -0.90
CA THR A 396 -47.55 2.54 -1.72
C THR A 396 -47.42 2.46 -3.25
N ASN A 397 -46.80 1.41 -3.82
CA ASN A 397 -46.67 1.28 -5.28
C ASN A 397 -47.85 0.57 -5.97
N ALA A 398 -48.72 -0.11 -5.22
CA ALA A 398 -49.88 -0.83 -5.77
C ALA A 398 -50.81 0.11 -6.56
N ARG A 399 -51.01 1.36 -6.08
CA ARG A 399 -51.83 2.39 -6.74
C ARG A 399 -51.39 2.75 -8.16
N ARG A 400 -50.15 2.39 -8.54
CA ARG A 400 -49.58 2.65 -9.87
C ARG A 400 -50.02 1.62 -10.90
N MET A 401 -50.44 0.44 -10.45
CA MET A 401 -50.87 -0.67 -11.31
C MET A 401 -52.39 -0.77 -11.37
N PHE A 402 -53.08 -0.45 -10.28
CA PHE A 402 -54.54 -0.34 -10.22
C PHE A 402 -54.96 0.56 -9.05
N PRO A 403 -56.12 1.22 -9.10
CA PRO A 403 -56.63 2.00 -7.97
C PRO A 403 -56.85 1.12 -6.74
N CYS A 404 -56.23 1.44 -5.61
CA CYS A 404 -56.38 0.69 -4.35
C CYS A 404 -56.08 1.54 -3.12
N TRP A 405 -56.57 1.09 -1.96
CA TRP A 405 -56.12 1.55 -0.63
C TRP A 405 -54.89 0.73 -0.24
N ASP A 406 -53.71 1.36 -0.23
CA ASP A 406 -52.41 0.71 -0.05
C ASP A 406 -51.72 1.10 1.28
N GLU A 407 -52.51 1.63 2.23
CA GLU A 407 -52.11 1.81 3.63
C GLU A 407 -51.89 0.44 4.32
N PRO A 408 -50.76 0.22 5.02
CA PRO A 408 -50.41 -1.08 5.61
C PRO A 408 -51.44 -1.67 6.60
N ALA A 409 -52.30 -0.83 7.18
CA ALA A 409 -53.33 -1.22 8.13
C ALA A 409 -54.60 -1.79 7.47
N LEU A 410 -54.78 -1.59 6.16
CA LEU A 410 -55.95 -2.04 5.41
C LEU A 410 -55.59 -3.29 4.60
N LYS A 411 -56.24 -4.41 4.88
CA LYS A 411 -56.04 -5.69 4.18
C LYS A 411 -57.23 -5.98 3.26
N ALA A 412 -56.97 -6.32 2.01
CA ALA A 412 -57.97 -6.73 1.02
C ALA A 412 -57.52 -7.99 0.28
N VAL A 413 -58.48 -8.75 -0.26
CA VAL A 413 -58.23 -9.93 -1.10
C VAL A 413 -58.46 -9.51 -2.55
N PHE A 414 -57.52 -9.84 -3.45
CA PHE A 414 -57.59 -9.50 -4.86
C PHE A 414 -57.76 -10.76 -5.70
N ASP A 415 -58.62 -10.68 -6.71
CA ASP A 415 -58.69 -11.65 -7.80
C ASP A 415 -58.17 -10.97 -9.07
N ILE A 416 -57.05 -11.45 -9.61
CA ILE A 416 -56.31 -10.81 -10.69
C ILE A 416 -56.24 -11.77 -11.88
N SER A 417 -56.72 -11.32 -13.04
CA SER A 417 -56.64 -12.05 -14.31
C SER A 417 -55.79 -11.27 -15.32
N ILE A 418 -54.82 -11.94 -15.96
CA ILE A 418 -53.89 -11.34 -16.93
C ILE A 418 -54.15 -11.94 -18.31
N ALA A 419 -54.28 -11.10 -19.33
CA ALA A 419 -54.36 -11.52 -20.73
C ALA A 419 -53.11 -11.01 -21.49
N VAL A 420 -52.46 -11.88 -22.26
CA VAL A 420 -51.23 -11.57 -23.01
C VAL A 420 -51.53 -11.58 -24.52
N CYS A 421 -51.14 -10.53 -25.24
CA CYS A 421 -51.21 -10.47 -26.70
C CYS A 421 -49.80 -10.57 -27.32
N ASN A 422 -49.66 -11.45 -28.30
CA ASN A 422 -48.39 -11.84 -28.93
C ASN A 422 -47.74 -10.70 -29.74
N THR A 423 -46.43 -10.46 -29.56
CA THR A 423 -45.57 -9.73 -30.52
C THR A 423 -44.16 -10.35 -30.61
N SER A 424 -43.54 -10.17 -31.77
CA SER A 424 -42.47 -10.99 -32.37
C SER A 424 -41.02 -10.62 -31.99
N HIS A 425 -40.26 -11.66 -31.66
CA HIS A 425 -38.85 -12.00 -31.96
C HIS A 425 -37.71 -10.97 -31.77
N LEU A 426 -36.89 -11.23 -30.73
CA LEU A 426 -35.41 -11.18 -30.72
C LEU A 426 -34.95 -12.26 -29.72
N ALA A 427 -34.29 -13.33 -30.18
CA ALA A 427 -33.89 -14.46 -29.33
C ALA A 427 -32.55 -14.19 -28.63
N PHE A 428 -32.55 -14.21 -27.31
CA PHE A 428 -31.35 -14.27 -26.47
C PHE A 428 -30.96 -15.75 -26.22
N PRO A 429 -29.67 -16.10 -26.08
CA PRO A 429 -29.31 -17.40 -25.54
C PRO A 429 -29.82 -17.49 -24.09
N SER A 430 -30.80 -18.36 -23.84
CA SER A 430 -31.41 -18.55 -22.53
C SER A 430 -30.53 -19.41 -21.64
N GLY A 431 -29.65 -18.77 -20.88
CA GLY A 431 -28.96 -19.39 -19.75
C GLY A 431 -29.74 -19.20 -18.45
N GLU A 432 -29.71 -20.20 -17.57
CA GLU A 432 -30.28 -20.07 -16.22
C GLU A 432 -29.29 -19.29 -15.33
N GLU A 433 -29.78 -18.28 -14.63
CA GLU A 433 -29.00 -17.58 -13.60
C GLU A 433 -28.74 -18.50 -12.43
N LYS A 434 -27.47 -18.67 -12.08
CA LYS A 434 -27.04 -19.49 -10.96
C LYS A 434 -26.18 -18.68 -10.00
N TYR A 435 -26.15 -19.16 -8.77
CA TYR A 435 -25.45 -18.52 -7.67
C TYR A 435 -24.48 -19.49 -7.00
N SER A 436 -23.40 -18.93 -6.50
CA SER A 436 -22.45 -19.56 -5.60
C SER A 436 -22.29 -18.68 -4.35
N ALA A 437 -21.93 -19.29 -3.21
CA ALA A 437 -21.55 -18.56 -2.01
C ALA A 437 -20.02 -18.65 -1.86
N VAL A 438 -19.38 -17.51 -1.62
CA VAL A 438 -17.92 -17.34 -1.64
C VAL A 438 -17.51 -16.46 -0.46
N THR A 439 -16.34 -16.72 0.12
CA THR A 439 -15.75 -15.88 1.17
C THR A 439 -14.62 -15.01 0.64
N GLN A 440 -14.57 -13.74 1.06
CA GLN A 440 -13.42 -12.84 0.93
C GLN A 440 -13.28 -12.08 2.25
N PHE A 441 -12.25 -12.39 3.04
CA PHE A 441 -12.12 -11.88 4.41
C PHE A 441 -11.00 -10.87 4.61
N GLU A 442 -10.00 -10.82 3.73
CA GLU A 442 -8.98 -9.78 3.83
C GLU A 442 -9.55 -8.40 3.44
N ALA A 443 -9.33 -7.35 4.23
CA ALA A 443 -8.52 -7.32 5.46
C ALA A 443 -9.26 -7.65 6.76
N THR A 444 -10.53 -7.24 6.87
CA THR A 444 -11.28 -7.31 8.14
C THR A 444 -12.74 -7.70 7.93
N ASP A 445 -12.98 -8.65 7.04
CA ASP A 445 -14.33 -9.05 6.64
C ASP A 445 -14.72 -10.46 7.14
N ALA A 446 -13.85 -11.19 7.85
CA ALA A 446 -14.24 -12.44 8.52
C ALA A 446 -15.35 -12.19 9.56
N ARG A 447 -15.32 -11.02 10.21
CA ARG A 447 -16.36 -10.53 11.13
C ARG A 447 -17.76 -10.41 10.52
N ARG A 448 -17.88 -10.43 9.18
CA ARG A 448 -19.17 -10.46 8.45
C ARG A 448 -19.69 -11.86 8.20
N CYS A 449 -18.86 -12.87 8.41
CA CYS A 449 -19.25 -14.27 8.29
C CYS A 449 -19.53 -14.88 9.66
N PHE A 450 -18.67 -14.68 10.65
CA PHE A 450 -18.85 -15.20 12.00
C PHE A 450 -18.20 -14.27 13.05
N PRO A 451 -18.73 -14.20 14.28
CA PRO A 451 -18.11 -13.42 15.36
C PRO A 451 -16.69 -13.93 15.67
N CYS A 452 -15.67 -13.08 15.60
CA CYS A 452 -14.30 -13.55 15.80
C CYS A 452 -13.32 -12.47 16.28
N TRP A 453 -12.15 -12.90 16.77
CA TRP A 453 -11.03 -11.99 17.03
C TRP A 453 -10.31 -11.67 15.73
N ASP A 454 -10.98 -10.86 14.91
CA ASP A 454 -10.57 -10.53 13.55
C ASP A 454 -9.37 -9.56 13.47
N GLU A 455 -8.22 -10.00 13.99
CA GLU A 455 -6.92 -9.36 13.91
C GLU A 455 -5.86 -10.41 13.51
N PRO A 456 -4.91 -10.11 12.59
CA PRO A 456 -3.98 -11.11 12.06
C PRO A 456 -3.08 -11.76 13.12
N ALA A 457 -2.74 -11.03 14.20
CA ALA A 457 -1.98 -11.54 15.35
C ALA A 457 -2.69 -12.63 16.16
N ILE A 458 -4.02 -12.71 16.09
CA ILE A 458 -4.83 -13.59 16.95
C ILE A 458 -5.18 -14.85 16.18
N LYS A 459 -4.17 -15.71 15.97
CA LYS A 459 -4.34 -16.98 15.27
C LYS A 459 -5.05 -18.03 16.12
N ALA A 460 -5.83 -18.90 15.46
CA ALA A 460 -6.52 -20.03 16.05
C ALA A 460 -6.58 -21.22 15.06
N GLU A 461 -6.95 -22.40 15.55
CA GLU A 461 -7.32 -23.54 14.70
C GLU A 461 -8.81 -23.48 14.32
N PHE A 462 -9.18 -24.11 13.20
CA PHE A 462 -10.56 -24.13 12.71
C PHE A 462 -11.00 -25.56 12.33
N ASN A 463 -12.13 -25.98 12.86
CA ASN A 463 -12.92 -27.13 12.41
C ASN A 463 -14.13 -26.59 11.64
N ILE A 464 -14.11 -26.74 10.32
CA ILE A 464 -15.17 -26.20 9.46
C ILE A 464 -16.16 -27.32 9.11
N ILE A 465 -17.44 -26.99 9.23
CA ILE A 465 -18.57 -27.89 8.91
C ILE A 465 -19.54 -27.12 8.00
N LEU A 466 -19.89 -27.72 6.88
CA LEU A 466 -20.83 -27.15 5.92
C LEU A 466 -22.03 -28.06 5.74
N SER A 467 -23.25 -27.51 5.85
CA SER A 467 -24.49 -28.15 5.40
C SER A 467 -24.88 -27.52 4.06
N VAL A 468 -24.85 -28.30 2.98
CA VAL A 468 -25.03 -27.81 1.60
C VAL A 468 -25.94 -28.74 0.79
N PRO A 469 -26.63 -28.23 -0.25
CA PRO A 469 -27.45 -29.08 -1.11
C PRO A 469 -26.64 -30.19 -1.79
N GLN A 470 -27.27 -31.35 -2.02
CA GLN A 470 -26.58 -32.57 -2.47
C GLN A 470 -25.79 -32.41 -3.79
N ASN A 471 -26.28 -31.57 -4.69
CA ASN A 471 -25.71 -31.33 -6.02
C ASN A 471 -24.68 -30.20 -6.08
N LYS A 472 -24.27 -29.63 -4.94
CA LYS A 472 -23.29 -28.54 -4.90
C LYS A 472 -21.89 -29.04 -4.55
N THR A 473 -20.90 -28.45 -5.21
CA THR A 473 -19.50 -28.50 -4.78
C THR A 473 -19.35 -27.61 -3.55
N ALA A 474 -18.66 -28.10 -2.53
CA ALA A 474 -18.38 -27.36 -1.30
C ALA A 474 -16.93 -27.57 -0.88
N LEU A 475 -16.20 -26.46 -0.77
CA LEU A 475 -14.76 -26.41 -0.55
C LEU A 475 -14.44 -25.59 0.69
N SER A 476 -13.34 -25.91 1.33
CA SER A 476 -12.75 -25.11 2.40
C SER A 476 -11.22 -25.30 2.42
N ASN A 477 -10.53 -24.70 3.39
CA ASN A 477 -9.07 -24.71 3.52
C ASN A 477 -8.47 -26.13 3.51
N MET A 478 -9.14 -27.08 4.18
CA MET A 478 -8.64 -28.44 4.39
C MET A 478 -9.44 -29.50 3.60
N PRO A 479 -8.97 -30.75 3.49
CA PRO A 479 -9.75 -31.84 2.89
C PRO A 479 -10.99 -32.23 3.70
N VAL A 480 -11.99 -32.81 3.03
CA VAL A 480 -13.16 -33.42 3.68
C VAL A 480 -12.77 -34.72 4.40
N ILE A 481 -13.23 -34.91 5.64
CA ILE A 481 -13.10 -36.16 6.41
C ILE A 481 -14.40 -36.95 6.56
N SER A 482 -15.54 -36.26 6.46
CA SER A 482 -16.86 -36.87 6.60
C SER A 482 -17.82 -36.17 5.66
N ASP A 483 -18.61 -36.96 4.95
CA ASP A 483 -19.67 -36.52 4.05
C ASP A 483 -20.89 -37.41 4.30
N THR A 484 -21.89 -36.86 4.99
CA THR A 484 -23.09 -37.60 5.41
C THR A 484 -24.33 -36.85 4.97
N THR A 485 -25.42 -37.55 4.69
CA THR A 485 -26.70 -36.92 4.34
C THR A 485 -27.53 -36.66 5.61
N GLU A 486 -28.00 -35.42 5.76
CA GLU A 486 -28.92 -35.01 6.83
C GLU A 486 -30.38 -35.42 6.51
N GLU A 487 -31.28 -35.34 7.50
CA GLU A 487 -32.69 -35.73 7.34
C GLU A 487 -33.45 -34.88 6.29
N ASN A 488 -33.02 -33.64 6.07
CA ASN A 488 -33.54 -32.74 5.04
C ASN A 488 -33.00 -33.04 3.62
N GLY A 489 -32.08 -34.00 3.47
CA GLY A 489 -31.44 -34.36 2.20
C GLY A 489 -30.17 -33.57 1.87
N ASP A 490 -29.78 -32.60 2.70
CA ASP A 490 -28.53 -31.86 2.52
C ASP A 490 -27.31 -32.73 2.87
N ARG A 491 -26.15 -32.41 2.30
CA ARG A 491 -24.86 -33.01 2.67
C ARG A 491 -24.24 -32.22 3.81
N LEU A 492 -23.91 -32.91 4.89
CA LEU A 492 -23.11 -32.40 6.00
C LEU A 492 -21.66 -32.83 5.80
N LEU A 493 -20.83 -31.86 5.40
CA LEU A 493 -19.41 -32.00 5.16
C LEU A 493 -18.63 -31.52 6.38
N LYS A 494 -17.76 -32.38 6.90
CA LYS A 494 -16.78 -32.00 7.93
C LYS A 494 -15.39 -32.01 7.31
N PHE A 495 -14.66 -30.92 7.48
CA PHE A 495 -13.30 -30.76 6.99
C PHE A 495 -12.28 -31.14 8.08
N GLN A 496 -11.05 -31.49 7.67
CA GLN A 496 -9.95 -31.66 8.63
C GLN A 496 -9.70 -30.35 9.37
N LYS A 497 -9.23 -30.45 10.61
CA LYS A 497 -8.80 -29.31 11.41
C LYS A 497 -7.65 -28.58 10.70
N THR A 498 -7.73 -27.26 10.60
CA THR A 498 -6.63 -26.44 10.07
C THR A 498 -5.44 -26.42 11.03
N PRO A 499 -4.22 -26.14 10.55
CA PRO A 499 -3.19 -25.57 11.42
C PRO A 499 -3.67 -24.25 12.04
N ILE A 500 -2.91 -23.76 13.03
CA ILE A 500 -3.13 -22.43 13.58
C ILE A 500 -2.90 -21.37 12.49
N MET A 501 -3.93 -20.54 12.24
CA MET A 501 -3.92 -19.53 11.19
C MET A 501 -4.77 -18.30 11.58
N SER A 502 -4.62 -17.21 10.85
CA SER A 502 -5.38 -15.98 11.06
C SER A 502 -6.79 -16.07 10.46
N THR A 503 -7.75 -15.31 11.00
CA THR A 503 -9.16 -15.31 10.57
C THR A 503 -9.36 -14.95 9.10
N TYR A 504 -8.57 -14.01 8.57
CA TYR A 504 -8.67 -13.53 7.19
C TYR A 504 -8.37 -14.60 6.12
N LEU A 505 -7.79 -15.74 6.52
CA LEU A 505 -7.45 -16.87 5.64
C LEU A 505 -8.49 -17.99 5.64
N VAL A 506 -9.51 -17.91 6.49
CA VAL A 506 -10.61 -18.88 6.50
C VAL A 506 -11.38 -18.74 5.19
N ALA A 507 -11.61 -19.86 4.49
CA ALA A 507 -12.34 -19.82 3.22
C ALA A 507 -13.38 -20.94 3.09
N VAL A 508 -14.50 -20.57 2.47
CA VAL A 508 -15.60 -21.47 2.09
C VAL A 508 -16.12 -21.07 0.72
N VAL A 509 -16.27 -22.06 -0.16
CA VAL A 509 -16.95 -21.87 -1.46
C VAL A 509 -18.00 -22.95 -1.65
N VAL A 510 -19.22 -22.57 -2.03
CA VAL A 510 -20.33 -23.48 -2.35
C VAL A 510 -20.96 -23.09 -3.69
N GLY A 511 -20.96 -23.98 -4.67
CA GLY A 511 -21.51 -23.68 -6.01
C GLY A 511 -21.42 -24.85 -6.98
N ASP A 512 -21.65 -24.58 -8.27
CA ASP A 512 -21.49 -25.58 -9.33
C ASP A 512 -20.15 -25.35 -10.03
N PHE A 513 -19.21 -26.28 -9.83
CA PHE A 513 -17.85 -26.19 -10.36
C PHE A 513 -17.37 -27.55 -10.83
N ASP A 514 -16.69 -27.56 -11.98
CA ASP A 514 -15.85 -28.66 -12.42
C ASP A 514 -14.40 -28.39 -11.97
N TYR A 515 -13.51 -29.36 -12.15
CA TYR A 515 -12.09 -29.15 -11.88
C TYR A 515 -11.19 -30.01 -12.77
N VAL A 516 -9.94 -29.58 -12.89
CA VAL A 516 -8.80 -30.42 -13.29
C VAL A 516 -7.91 -30.64 -12.07
N GLU A 517 -7.29 -31.81 -11.96
CA GLU A 517 -6.40 -32.13 -10.85
C GLU A 517 -5.13 -32.85 -11.30
N ASP A 518 -4.06 -32.67 -10.54
CA ASP A 518 -2.81 -33.41 -10.64
C ASP A 518 -2.13 -33.43 -9.24
N LYS A 519 -1.00 -34.11 -9.11
CA LYS A 519 -0.13 -34.03 -7.94
C LYS A 519 1.21 -33.43 -8.30
N ASP A 520 1.78 -32.65 -7.39
CA ASP A 520 3.17 -32.20 -7.52
C ASP A 520 4.17 -33.33 -7.23
N SER A 521 5.46 -33.01 -7.37
CA SER A 521 6.55 -33.96 -7.10
C SER A 521 6.64 -34.42 -5.64
N ASP A 522 6.04 -33.69 -4.71
CA ASP A 522 5.99 -34.02 -3.28
C ASP A 522 4.71 -34.78 -2.90
N GLY A 523 3.80 -34.99 -3.85
CA GLY A 523 2.54 -35.71 -3.70
C GLY A 523 1.37 -34.87 -3.18
N VAL A 524 1.51 -33.55 -3.10
CA VAL A 524 0.43 -32.63 -2.75
C VAL A 524 -0.61 -32.66 -3.86
N LEU A 525 -1.88 -32.85 -3.48
CA LEU A 525 -2.98 -32.85 -4.44
C LEU A 525 -3.34 -31.41 -4.82
N ILE A 526 -3.25 -31.09 -6.11
CA ILE A 526 -3.56 -29.76 -6.63
C ILE A 526 -4.79 -29.82 -7.52
N ARG A 527 -5.74 -28.92 -7.30
CA ARG A 527 -6.95 -28.81 -8.14
C ARG A 527 -7.17 -27.39 -8.61
N VAL A 528 -7.62 -27.24 -9.85
CA VAL A 528 -8.11 -25.96 -10.38
C VAL A 528 -9.60 -26.10 -10.66
N TYR A 529 -10.42 -25.49 -9.81
CA TYR A 529 -11.86 -25.42 -9.94
C TYR A 529 -12.28 -24.29 -10.88
N THR A 530 -13.19 -24.60 -11.79
CA THR A 530 -13.68 -23.69 -12.82
C THR A 530 -15.20 -23.71 -12.87
N PRO A 531 -15.86 -22.67 -13.42
CA PRO A 531 -17.25 -22.81 -13.84
C PRO A 531 -17.43 -24.05 -14.72
N ILE A 532 -18.61 -24.66 -14.66
CA ILE A 532 -18.93 -25.87 -15.43
C ILE A 532 -18.64 -25.64 -16.92
N GLY A 533 -17.99 -26.63 -17.55
CA GLY A 533 -17.65 -26.60 -18.97
C GLY A 533 -16.36 -25.82 -19.32
N LYS A 534 -15.67 -25.23 -18.34
CA LYS A 534 -14.41 -24.49 -18.54
C LYS A 534 -13.16 -25.18 -17.98
N SER A 535 -13.25 -26.45 -17.56
CA SER A 535 -12.16 -27.16 -16.88
C SER A 535 -10.86 -27.21 -17.68
N GLU A 536 -10.95 -27.34 -19.01
CA GLU A 536 -9.80 -27.28 -19.92
C GLU A 536 -8.99 -25.98 -19.80
N GLN A 537 -9.65 -24.85 -19.50
CA GLN A 537 -8.99 -23.55 -19.33
C GLN A 537 -8.17 -23.47 -18.03
N GLY A 538 -8.40 -24.38 -17.06
CA GLY A 538 -7.65 -24.46 -15.81
C GLY A 538 -6.30 -25.18 -15.92
N LYS A 539 -6.02 -25.86 -17.04
CA LYS A 539 -4.82 -26.71 -17.21
C LYS A 539 -3.50 -25.95 -17.10
N PHE A 540 -3.46 -24.73 -17.64
CA PHE A 540 -2.24 -23.92 -17.55
C PHE A 540 -1.93 -23.54 -16.10
N ALA A 541 -2.93 -23.06 -15.35
CA ALA A 541 -2.76 -22.73 -13.93
C ALA A 541 -2.39 -23.96 -13.09
N LEU A 542 -2.97 -25.14 -13.40
CA LEU A 542 -2.61 -26.39 -12.75
C LEU A 542 -1.12 -26.72 -12.95
N GLU A 543 -0.59 -26.58 -14.17
CA GLU A 543 0.81 -26.84 -14.46
C GLU A 543 1.74 -25.84 -13.75
N VAL A 544 1.38 -24.55 -13.73
CA VAL A 544 2.13 -23.53 -12.98
C VAL A 544 2.15 -23.87 -11.48
N ALA A 545 1.00 -24.19 -10.89
CA ALA A 545 0.90 -24.53 -9.48
C ALA A 545 1.71 -25.79 -9.11
N LYS A 546 1.67 -26.81 -9.98
CA LYS A 546 2.44 -28.05 -9.83
C LYS A 546 3.95 -27.84 -9.80
N CYS A 547 4.44 -26.82 -10.50
CA CYS A 547 5.86 -26.47 -10.52
C CYS A 547 6.23 -25.47 -9.41
N ALA A 548 5.33 -24.53 -9.10
CA ALA A 548 5.59 -23.45 -8.14
C ALA A 548 5.72 -23.95 -6.69
N LEU A 549 4.87 -24.88 -6.25
CA LEU A 549 4.93 -25.41 -4.87
C LEU A 549 6.27 -26.10 -4.56
N PRO A 550 6.76 -27.07 -5.38
CA PRO A 550 8.10 -27.63 -5.20
C PRO A 550 9.21 -26.61 -5.31
N TYR A 551 9.11 -25.66 -6.26
CA TYR A 551 10.09 -24.58 -6.39
C TYR A 551 10.23 -23.76 -5.12
N TYR A 552 9.12 -23.34 -4.51
CA TYR A 552 9.15 -22.59 -3.25
C TYR A 552 9.65 -23.42 -2.08
N LYS A 553 9.27 -24.71 -2.00
CA LYS A 553 9.87 -25.63 -1.02
C LYS A 553 11.40 -25.64 -1.15
N ASP A 554 11.92 -25.82 -2.36
CA ASP A 554 13.35 -25.93 -2.60
C ASP A 554 14.08 -24.59 -2.39
N TYR A 555 13.43 -23.48 -2.75
CA TYR A 555 13.97 -22.14 -2.57
C TYR A 555 14.05 -21.75 -1.09
N PHE A 556 12.97 -21.93 -0.33
CA PHE A 556 12.87 -21.58 1.09
C PHE A 556 13.36 -22.66 2.05
N GLN A 557 13.55 -23.90 1.57
CA GLN A 557 13.88 -25.08 2.37
C GLN A 557 12.85 -25.33 3.50
N VAL A 558 11.57 -25.08 3.20
CA VAL A 558 10.43 -25.29 4.10
C VAL A 558 9.28 -25.90 3.28
N ALA A 559 8.79 -27.08 3.66
CA ALA A 559 7.72 -27.76 2.95
C ALA A 559 6.37 -27.05 3.06
N TYR A 560 5.55 -27.17 2.01
CA TYR A 560 4.15 -26.80 2.08
C TYR A 560 3.42 -27.72 3.09
N PRO A 561 2.74 -27.18 4.11
CA PRO A 561 2.30 -27.99 5.24
C PRO A 561 0.94 -28.68 5.07
N LEU A 562 0.14 -28.32 4.04
CA LEU A 562 -1.21 -28.88 3.87
C LEU A 562 -1.23 -30.04 2.87
N PRO A 563 -2.18 -30.99 3.01
CA PRO A 563 -2.24 -32.16 2.13
C PRO A 563 -2.78 -31.87 0.71
N LYS A 564 -3.32 -30.67 0.47
CA LYS A 564 -3.89 -30.26 -0.82
C LYS A 564 -3.75 -28.77 -1.03
N MET A 565 -3.84 -28.36 -2.30
CA MET A 565 -3.94 -26.97 -2.74
C MET A 565 -5.04 -26.84 -3.80
N ASP A 566 -6.12 -26.13 -3.47
CA ASP A 566 -7.19 -25.84 -4.43
C ASP A 566 -7.06 -24.38 -4.91
N LEU A 567 -7.17 -24.17 -6.22
CA LEU A 567 -7.28 -22.85 -6.86
C LEU A 567 -8.68 -22.78 -7.48
N ILE A 568 -9.41 -21.68 -7.32
CA ILE A 568 -10.79 -21.58 -7.85
C ILE A 568 -11.07 -20.26 -8.56
N ALA A 569 -11.63 -20.35 -9.76
CA ALA A 569 -12.09 -19.19 -10.54
C ALA A 569 -13.52 -18.79 -10.13
N ILE A 570 -13.66 -17.61 -9.52
CA ILE A 570 -14.90 -17.00 -9.08
C ILE A 570 -15.37 -15.97 -10.11
N ALA A 571 -16.68 -15.97 -10.39
CA ALA A 571 -17.28 -15.10 -11.40
C ALA A 571 -17.30 -13.61 -10.98
N ASP A 572 -17.65 -13.34 -9.72
CA ASP A 572 -17.61 -12.00 -9.12
C ASP A 572 -16.60 -11.96 -7.99
N PHE A 573 -15.50 -11.24 -8.22
CA PHE A 573 -14.38 -11.09 -7.31
C PHE A 573 -13.78 -9.68 -7.40
N SER A 574 -13.78 -8.97 -6.28
CA SER A 574 -13.38 -7.55 -6.20
C SER A 574 -11.88 -7.36 -6.44
N SER A 575 -11.06 -8.30 -5.94
CA SER A 575 -9.61 -8.33 -6.08
C SER A 575 -9.15 -9.11 -7.32
N GLY A 576 -7.84 -9.28 -7.48
CA GLY A 576 -7.26 -10.17 -8.49
C GLY A 576 -7.37 -11.63 -8.06
N ALA A 577 -6.83 -11.93 -6.89
CA ALA A 577 -6.89 -13.21 -6.20
C ALA A 577 -6.79 -13.00 -4.68
N MET A 578 -6.82 -14.09 -3.90
CA MET A 578 -6.69 -14.10 -2.43
C MET A 578 -6.15 -15.46 -1.98
N GLU A 579 -5.13 -15.45 -1.13
CA GLU A 579 -4.24 -16.56 -0.81
C GLU A 579 -4.77 -17.57 0.22
N ASN A 580 -6.10 -17.63 0.43
CA ASN A 580 -6.68 -18.38 1.55
C ASN A 580 -6.08 -19.79 1.66
N TRP A 581 -5.62 -20.16 2.86
CA TRP A 581 -4.66 -21.27 3.00
C TRP A 581 -5.25 -22.59 2.50
N GLY A 582 -4.71 -23.10 1.39
CA GLY A 582 -5.18 -24.33 0.72
C GLY A 582 -6.40 -24.17 -0.18
N LEU A 583 -7.06 -23.01 -0.25
CA LEU A 583 -8.19 -22.71 -1.15
C LEU A 583 -8.07 -21.28 -1.71
N VAL A 584 -7.17 -21.09 -2.67
CA VAL A 584 -6.90 -19.78 -3.26
C VAL A 584 -8.00 -19.39 -4.23
N THR A 585 -8.59 -18.20 -4.05
CA THR A 585 -9.69 -17.70 -4.89
C THR A 585 -9.17 -16.69 -5.91
N TYR A 586 -9.61 -16.79 -7.16
CA TYR A 586 -9.19 -15.93 -8.26
C TYR A 586 -10.40 -15.36 -8.98
N ARG A 587 -10.27 -14.17 -9.59
CA ARG A 587 -11.14 -13.79 -10.70
C ARG A 587 -10.88 -14.72 -11.90
N GLU A 588 -11.91 -15.05 -12.69
CA GLU A 588 -11.78 -15.88 -13.90
C GLU A 588 -10.59 -15.48 -14.81
N SER A 589 -10.40 -14.18 -15.07
CA SER A 589 -9.31 -13.69 -15.92
C SER A 589 -7.91 -13.82 -15.33
N CYS A 590 -7.78 -14.16 -14.04
CA CYS A 590 -6.52 -14.36 -13.32
C CYS A 590 -6.09 -15.84 -13.25
N LEU A 591 -6.94 -16.76 -13.70
CA LEU A 591 -6.70 -18.20 -13.56
C LEU A 591 -6.90 -18.99 -14.86
N LEU A 592 -7.89 -18.60 -15.67
CA LEU A 592 -8.30 -19.35 -16.85
C LEU A 592 -7.55 -18.90 -18.10
N VAL A 593 -6.99 -19.87 -18.83
CA VAL A 593 -6.31 -19.66 -20.11
C VAL A 593 -7.05 -20.42 -21.21
N ASP A 594 -7.55 -19.69 -22.19
CA ASP A 594 -8.02 -20.29 -23.44
C ASP A 594 -6.83 -20.39 -24.42
N PRO A 595 -6.44 -21.60 -24.88
CA PRO A 595 -5.25 -21.80 -25.71
C PRO A 595 -5.22 -20.99 -27.01
N ASP A 596 -6.39 -20.67 -27.58
CA ASP A 596 -6.52 -20.00 -28.87
C ASP A 596 -6.82 -18.50 -28.73
N ASN A 597 -7.38 -18.08 -27.59
CA ASN A 597 -7.96 -16.75 -27.42
C ASN A 597 -7.32 -15.88 -26.33
N THR A 598 -6.55 -16.48 -25.42
CA THR A 598 -5.78 -15.74 -24.40
C THR A 598 -4.49 -15.17 -25.00
N SER A 599 -4.19 -13.90 -24.71
CA SER A 599 -3.00 -13.22 -25.24
C SER A 599 -1.74 -13.67 -24.52
N ALA A 600 -0.57 -13.50 -25.16
CA ALA A 600 0.72 -13.82 -24.54
C ALA A 600 0.94 -13.04 -23.23
N VAL A 601 0.62 -11.74 -23.24
CA VAL A 601 0.68 -10.87 -22.06
C VAL A 601 -0.21 -11.38 -20.93
N ARG A 602 -1.44 -11.81 -21.25
CA ARG A 602 -2.38 -12.31 -20.23
C ARG A 602 -1.92 -13.65 -19.66
N LYS A 603 -1.45 -14.56 -20.50
CA LYS A 603 -0.93 -15.86 -20.08
C LYS A 603 0.25 -15.73 -19.12
N GLN A 604 1.20 -14.83 -19.43
CA GLN A 604 2.31 -14.50 -18.53
C GLN A 604 1.80 -13.91 -17.21
N TRP A 605 0.84 -12.99 -17.26
CA TRP A 605 0.26 -12.41 -16.05
C TRP A 605 -0.44 -13.44 -15.17
N ILE A 606 -1.14 -14.41 -15.74
CA ILE A 606 -1.75 -15.53 -14.99
C ILE A 606 -0.67 -16.35 -14.27
N ALA A 607 0.48 -16.61 -14.92
CA ALA A 607 1.58 -17.32 -14.29
C ALA A 607 2.16 -16.55 -13.08
N LEU A 608 2.31 -15.22 -13.20
CA LEU A 608 2.71 -14.35 -12.09
C LEU A 608 1.72 -14.41 -10.94
N VAL A 609 0.43 -14.17 -11.20
CA VAL A 609 -0.61 -14.17 -10.15
C VAL A 609 -0.70 -15.54 -9.46
N VAL A 610 -0.65 -16.65 -10.20
CA VAL A 610 -0.59 -17.99 -9.57
C VAL A 610 0.68 -18.14 -8.72
N GLY A 611 1.83 -17.69 -9.21
CA GLY A 611 3.08 -17.66 -8.44
C GLY A 611 3.00 -16.83 -7.16
N HIS A 612 2.37 -15.65 -7.22
CA HIS A 612 2.15 -14.73 -6.10
C HIS A 612 1.33 -15.38 -4.98
N GLU A 613 0.16 -15.89 -5.31
CA GLU A 613 -0.73 -16.52 -4.32
C GLU A 613 -0.13 -17.78 -3.67
N LEU A 614 0.68 -18.52 -4.43
CA LEU A 614 1.37 -19.69 -3.89
C LEU A 614 2.58 -19.31 -3.03
N ALA A 615 3.18 -18.13 -3.22
CA ALA A 615 4.20 -17.61 -2.33
C ALA A 615 3.63 -17.27 -0.94
N HIS A 616 2.40 -16.75 -0.90
CA HIS A 616 1.72 -16.39 0.35
C HIS A 616 1.50 -17.57 1.30
N GLN A 617 1.55 -18.80 0.77
CA GLN A 617 1.49 -20.02 1.61
C GLN A 617 2.65 -20.08 2.62
N TRP A 618 3.76 -19.38 2.36
CA TRP A 618 4.84 -19.12 3.31
C TRP A 618 4.75 -17.69 3.90
N PHE A 619 4.61 -16.67 3.04
CA PHE A 619 4.59 -15.25 3.42
C PHE A 619 3.16 -14.70 3.52
N GLY A 620 2.54 -14.89 4.67
CA GLY A 620 1.18 -14.45 4.97
C GLY A 620 0.41 -15.53 5.71
N ASN A 621 0.55 -16.79 5.28
CA ASN A 621 -0.13 -17.93 5.88
C ASN A 621 0.70 -18.55 7.00
N LEU A 622 1.84 -19.17 6.63
CA LEU A 622 2.74 -19.82 7.59
C LEU A 622 3.33 -18.80 8.57
N VAL A 623 3.86 -17.70 8.06
CA VAL A 623 4.35 -16.56 8.85
C VAL A 623 3.56 -15.33 8.45
N THR A 624 2.89 -14.69 9.41
CA THR A 624 1.97 -13.56 9.15
C THR A 624 2.50 -12.30 9.82
N MET A 625 2.26 -11.12 9.26
CA MET A 625 2.49 -9.86 9.98
C MET A 625 1.72 -9.82 11.33
N GLU A 626 2.27 -9.15 12.34
CA GLU A 626 1.55 -8.93 13.61
C GLU A 626 0.37 -7.97 13.41
N TRP A 627 0.58 -6.91 12.64
CA TRP A 627 -0.44 -5.93 12.30
C TRP A 627 -0.24 -5.42 10.89
N TRP A 628 -1.28 -4.83 10.31
CA TRP A 628 -1.31 -4.25 8.97
C TRP A 628 -0.22 -3.20 8.71
N THR A 629 0.37 -2.63 9.75
CA THR A 629 1.59 -1.80 9.64
C THR A 629 2.76 -2.50 8.97
N HIS A 630 2.81 -3.83 9.05
CA HIS A 630 3.83 -4.67 8.44
C HIS A 630 3.29 -5.49 7.25
N LEU A 631 2.17 -5.09 6.63
CA LEU A 631 1.53 -5.77 5.49
C LEU A 631 2.53 -6.13 4.37
N TRP A 632 3.51 -5.26 4.12
CA TRP A 632 4.55 -5.48 3.11
C TRP A 632 5.38 -6.76 3.32
N LEU A 633 5.42 -7.33 4.54
CA LEU A 633 6.07 -8.62 4.81
C LEU A 633 5.38 -9.77 4.07
N ASN A 634 4.08 -9.65 3.81
CA ASN A 634 3.34 -10.56 2.95
C ASN A 634 3.52 -10.09 1.49
N GLU A 635 3.00 -8.90 1.20
CA GLU A 635 2.76 -8.47 -0.18
C GLU A 635 4.02 -8.13 -0.96
N GLY A 636 4.97 -7.45 -0.31
CA GLY A 636 6.25 -7.12 -0.94
C GLY A 636 7.07 -8.38 -1.21
N TYR A 637 6.98 -9.39 -0.34
CA TYR A 637 7.67 -10.67 -0.53
C TYR A 637 7.06 -11.52 -1.62
N ALA A 638 5.73 -11.72 -1.60
CA ALA A 638 5.02 -12.43 -2.65
C ALA A 638 5.29 -11.79 -4.03
N SER A 639 5.20 -10.46 -4.11
CA SER A 639 5.49 -9.67 -5.32
C SER A 639 6.94 -9.76 -5.79
N PHE A 640 7.89 -10.11 -4.92
CA PHE A 640 9.30 -10.32 -5.32
C PHE A 640 9.54 -11.76 -5.79
N VAL A 641 9.07 -12.73 -5.01
CA VAL A 641 9.36 -14.14 -5.28
C VAL A 641 8.51 -14.73 -6.40
N GLU A 642 7.38 -14.10 -6.77
CA GLU A 642 6.63 -14.45 -7.98
C GLU A 642 7.52 -14.35 -9.24
N PHE A 643 8.39 -13.34 -9.32
CA PHE A 643 9.30 -13.16 -10.45
C PHE A 643 10.43 -14.20 -10.43
N LEU A 644 10.92 -14.60 -9.24
CA LEU A 644 11.88 -15.69 -9.12
C LEU A 644 11.27 -17.02 -9.61
N CYS A 645 10.02 -17.29 -9.23
CA CYS A 645 9.28 -18.48 -9.66
C CYS A 645 9.05 -18.46 -11.18
N VAL A 646 8.48 -17.38 -11.72
CA VAL A 646 8.16 -17.29 -13.15
C VAL A 646 9.41 -17.32 -14.02
N GLU A 647 10.52 -16.70 -13.60
CA GLU A 647 11.81 -16.83 -14.30
C GLU A 647 12.29 -18.28 -14.36
N HIS A 648 12.10 -19.05 -13.28
CA HIS A 648 12.48 -20.46 -13.25
C HIS A 648 11.60 -21.31 -14.18
N LEU A 649 10.29 -21.05 -14.19
CA LEU A 649 9.31 -21.83 -14.95
C LEU A 649 9.32 -21.47 -16.44
N PHE A 650 9.51 -20.19 -16.76
CA PHE A 650 9.38 -19.61 -18.10
C PHE A 650 10.51 -18.59 -18.37
N PRO A 651 11.77 -19.02 -18.45
CA PRO A 651 12.90 -18.13 -18.71
C PRO A 651 12.77 -17.35 -20.03
N GLU A 652 12.02 -17.87 -21.00
CA GLU A 652 11.70 -17.21 -22.26
C GLU A 652 10.83 -15.94 -22.11
N TYR A 653 10.20 -15.74 -20.94
CA TYR A 653 9.43 -14.53 -20.66
C TYR A 653 10.32 -13.32 -20.30
N ASP A 654 11.59 -13.53 -19.94
CA ASP A 654 12.52 -12.47 -19.52
C ASP A 654 11.89 -11.52 -18.48
N ILE A 655 11.30 -12.12 -17.44
CA ILE A 655 10.36 -11.41 -16.56
C ILE A 655 11.05 -10.33 -15.72
N TRP A 656 12.35 -10.49 -15.44
CA TRP A 656 13.14 -9.50 -14.70
C TRP A 656 13.36 -8.19 -15.46
N THR A 657 13.32 -8.19 -16.80
CA THR A 657 13.36 -6.91 -17.52
C THR A 657 12.03 -6.17 -17.39
N GLN A 658 10.93 -6.92 -17.34
CA GLN A 658 9.58 -6.41 -17.16
C GLN A 658 9.30 -5.96 -15.71
N PHE A 659 9.96 -6.56 -14.70
CA PHE A 659 9.91 -6.08 -13.30
C PHE A 659 10.20 -4.57 -13.21
N VAL A 660 11.15 -4.09 -14.03
CA VAL A 660 11.52 -2.67 -13.99
C VAL A 660 10.37 -1.79 -14.47
N THR A 661 9.64 -2.18 -15.52
CA THR A 661 8.50 -1.40 -16.03
C THR A 661 7.26 -1.54 -15.17
N ASP A 662 6.97 -2.76 -14.71
CA ASP A 662 5.67 -3.12 -14.18
C ASP A 662 5.60 -3.01 -12.66
N THR A 663 6.75 -2.98 -11.99
CA THR A 663 6.86 -2.91 -10.53
C THR A 663 7.70 -1.69 -10.13
N TYR A 664 8.98 -1.65 -10.52
CA TYR A 664 9.94 -0.64 -10.05
C TYR A 664 9.55 0.81 -10.41
N ILE A 665 9.23 1.08 -11.69
CA ILE A 665 8.87 2.43 -12.13
C ILE A 665 7.59 2.92 -11.46
N ARG A 666 6.57 2.05 -11.36
CA ARG A 666 5.29 2.39 -10.71
C ARG A 666 5.46 2.77 -9.24
N ALA A 667 6.32 2.05 -8.52
CA ALA A 667 6.68 2.37 -7.15
C ALA A 667 7.33 3.76 -7.04
N LEU A 668 8.31 4.07 -7.89
CA LEU A 668 8.98 5.37 -7.89
C LEU A 668 8.04 6.52 -8.23
N GLU A 669 7.08 6.32 -9.13
CA GLU A 669 6.11 7.35 -9.50
C GLU A 669 5.21 7.74 -8.33
N LEU A 670 4.67 6.75 -7.61
CA LEU A 670 3.84 7.00 -6.43
C LEU A 670 4.67 7.58 -5.29
N ASP A 671 5.86 7.02 -5.04
CA ASP A 671 6.69 7.36 -3.90
C ASP A 671 7.38 8.73 -4.03
N ALA A 672 7.40 9.31 -5.24
CA ALA A 672 7.87 10.67 -5.49
C ALA A 672 6.84 11.75 -5.05
N LEU A 673 5.58 11.37 -4.82
CA LEU A 673 4.53 12.30 -4.38
C LEU A 673 4.67 12.66 -2.89
N ASN A 674 4.31 13.88 -2.53
CA ASN A 674 4.28 14.29 -1.11
C ASN A 674 3.22 13.54 -0.31
N SER A 675 2.15 13.12 -0.99
CA SER A 675 1.05 12.27 -0.51
C SER A 675 1.37 10.77 -0.44
N SER A 676 2.62 10.34 -0.70
CA SER A 676 3.11 8.98 -0.43
C SER A 676 3.23 8.67 1.09
N HIS A 677 3.50 7.41 1.44
CA HIS A 677 3.86 6.95 2.78
C HIS A 677 5.15 6.10 2.83
N PRO A 678 5.76 5.95 4.03
CA PRO A 678 6.73 4.90 4.28
C PRO A 678 6.10 3.52 4.06
N ILE A 679 6.93 2.50 3.74
CA ILE A 679 6.48 1.10 3.67
C ILE A 679 5.84 0.71 5.01
N GLU A 680 6.49 1.05 6.12
CA GLU A 680 5.95 0.83 7.46
C GLU A 680 5.13 2.04 7.90
N ILE A 681 3.81 1.90 7.81
CA ILE A 681 2.85 2.93 8.18
C ILE A 681 1.99 2.47 9.37
N PRO A 682 1.97 3.22 10.49
CA PRO A 682 1.04 2.94 11.58
C PRO A 682 -0.40 2.98 11.07
N VAL A 683 -1.11 1.86 11.17
CA VAL A 683 -2.53 1.77 10.80
C VAL A 683 -3.35 2.01 12.05
N GLY A 684 -4.05 3.13 12.04
CA GLY A 684 -4.86 3.61 13.15
C GLY A 684 -6.25 3.00 13.16
N HIS A 685 -6.87 2.73 12.02
CA HIS A 685 -8.25 2.20 11.93
C HIS A 685 -8.39 1.23 10.72
N PRO A 686 -9.25 0.19 10.77
CA PRO A 686 -9.42 -0.77 9.67
C PRO A 686 -9.71 -0.16 8.29
N SER A 687 -10.49 0.93 8.24
CA SER A 687 -10.76 1.64 6.98
C SER A 687 -9.52 2.25 6.31
N GLU A 688 -8.40 2.38 7.03
CA GLU A 688 -7.13 2.86 6.47
C GLU A 688 -6.33 1.73 5.81
N ILE A 689 -6.69 0.46 6.05
CA ILE A 689 -5.94 -0.69 5.52
C ILE A 689 -6.06 -0.71 3.99
N ASP A 690 -7.26 -0.49 3.44
CA ASP A 690 -7.48 -0.40 1.98
C ASP A 690 -6.60 0.65 1.30
N GLU A 691 -6.17 1.70 2.02
CA GLU A 691 -5.29 2.73 1.47
C GLU A 691 -3.83 2.31 1.36
N ILE A 692 -3.43 1.25 2.06
CA ILE A 692 -2.05 0.76 2.09
C ILE A 692 -1.86 -0.51 1.25
N PHE A 693 -2.93 -1.09 0.72
CA PHE A 693 -2.85 -2.05 -0.38
C PHE A 693 -2.62 -1.31 -1.72
N ASP A 694 -1.46 -0.67 -1.84
CA ASP A 694 -1.11 0.19 -2.96
C ASP A 694 0.29 -0.14 -3.54
N ASP A 695 0.74 0.65 -4.51
CA ASP A 695 2.05 0.43 -5.14
C ASP A 695 3.24 0.56 -4.13
N ILE A 696 3.03 1.06 -2.90
CA ILE A 696 4.08 1.11 -1.87
C ILE A 696 4.25 -0.26 -1.21
N SER A 697 3.18 -0.88 -0.70
CA SER A 697 3.30 -2.17 -0.01
C SER A 697 3.74 -3.30 -0.95
N TYR A 698 3.23 -3.31 -2.19
CA TYR A 698 3.58 -4.30 -3.21
C TYR A 698 4.88 -3.91 -3.93
N ASN A 699 4.84 -2.85 -4.74
CA ASN A 699 5.90 -2.60 -5.71
C ASN A 699 7.16 -2.01 -5.09
N LYS A 700 7.03 -1.04 -4.16
CA LYS A 700 8.19 -0.52 -3.43
C LYS A 700 8.76 -1.59 -2.51
N GLY A 701 7.90 -2.35 -1.82
CA GLY A 701 8.29 -3.53 -1.02
C GLY A 701 9.16 -4.50 -1.83
N ALA A 702 8.66 -4.99 -2.96
CA ALA A 702 9.40 -5.89 -3.86
C ALA A 702 10.69 -5.28 -4.41
N SER A 703 10.67 -3.98 -4.76
CA SER A 703 11.86 -3.30 -5.30
C SER A 703 12.96 -3.12 -4.26
N VAL A 704 12.60 -2.82 -3.01
CA VAL A 704 13.55 -2.76 -1.88
C VAL A 704 14.08 -4.16 -1.56
N ILE A 705 13.25 -5.20 -1.62
CA ILE A 705 13.70 -6.60 -1.47
C ILE A 705 14.65 -6.99 -2.60
N ARG A 706 14.38 -6.64 -3.86
CA ARG A 706 15.29 -6.88 -4.99
C ARG A 706 16.65 -6.21 -4.79
N MET A 707 16.66 -4.97 -4.32
CA MET A 707 17.90 -4.26 -3.95
C MET A 707 18.63 -4.97 -2.80
N LEU A 708 17.90 -5.41 -1.77
CA LEU A 708 18.46 -6.15 -0.64
C LEU A 708 19.05 -7.50 -1.06
N HIS A 709 18.32 -8.27 -1.88
CA HIS A 709 18.77 -9.53 -2.47
C HIS A 709 20.09 -9.35 -3.23
N ASN A 710 20.22 -8.29 -4.04
CA ASN A 710 21.47 -7.97 -4.72
C ASN A 710 22.59 -7.52 -3.76
N PHE A 711 22.23 -6.78 -2.71
CA PHE A 711 23.17 -6.29 -1.70
C PHE A 711 23.79 -7.43 -0.90
N ILE A 712 22.98 -8.40 -0.43
CA ILE A 712 23.47 -9.51 0.39
C ILE A 712 23.94 -10.70 -0.43
N GLY A 713 23.31 -10.99 -1.57
CA GLY A 713 23.57 -12.15 -2.43
C GLY A 713 22.53 -13.25 -2.25
N ASP A 714 22.25 -14.03 -3.31
CA ASP A 714 21.18 -15.04 -3.33
C ASP A 714 21.36 -16.14 -2.27
N GLU A 715 22.59 -16.64 -2.08
CA GLU A 715 22.88 -17.70 -1.10
C GLU A 715 22.52 -17.28 0.33
N ASP A 716 23.02 -16.12 0.76
CA ASP A 716 22.73 -15.58 2.09
C ASP A 716 21.27 -15.16 2.23
N PHE A 717 20.64 -14.67 1.16
CA PHE A 717 19.22 -14.36 1.14
C PHE A 717 18.38 -15.60 1.40
N ARG A 718 18.60 -16.69 0.64
CA ARG A 718 17.91 -17.98 0.82
C ARG A 718 18.09 -18.54 2.23
N LYS A 719 19.32 -18.51 2.75
CA LYS A 719 19.63 -18.93 4.11
C LYS A 719 18.87 -18.10 5.15
N GLY A 720 18.84 -16.78 4.99
CA GLY A 720 18.11 -15.91 5.91
C GLY A 720 16.60 -16.07 5.82
N MET A 721 16.04 -16.33 4.63
CA MET A 721 14.62 -16.65 4.47
C MET A 721 14.26 -17.98 5.14
N ASN A 722 15.10 -19.01 4.99
CA ASN A 722 14.91 -20.27 5.71
C ASN A 722 14.93 -20.05 7.24
N LEU A 723 15.90 -19.29 7.74
CA LEU A 723 16.00 -18.96 9.17
C LEU A 723 14.75 -18.21 9.67
N TYR A 724 14.27 -17.23 8.92
CA TYR A 724 13.07 -16.47 9.24
C TYR A 724 11.83 -17.38 9.28
N LEU A 725 11.58 -18.15 8.23
CA LEU A 725 10.40 -19.01 8.12
C LEU A 725 10.40 -20.12 9.18
N THR A 726 11.53 -20.81 9.39
CA THR A 726 11.62 -21.90 10.36
C THR A 726 11.48 -21.42 11.81
N LYS A 727 11.99 -20.23 12.12
CA LYS A 727 11.90 -19.64 13.47
C LYS A 727 10.50 -19.13 13.80
N HIS A 728 9.78 -18.62 12.80
CA HIS A 728 8.52 -17.90 13.01
C HIS A 728 7.28 -18.62 12.45
N GLN A 729 7.44 -19.82 11.88
CA GLN A 729 6.32 -20.63 11.37
C GLN A 729 5.19 -20.74 12.40
N TYR A 730 3.95 -20.63 11.90
CA TYR A 730 2.72 -20.63 12.69
C TYR A 730 2.55 -19.43 13.65
N GLY A 731 3.46 -18.46 13.61
CA GLY A 731 3.45 -17.26 14.43
C GLY A 731 3.24 -15.99 13.62
N ASN A 732 3.50 -14.87 14.29
CA ASN A 732 3.45 -13.54 13.69
C ASN A 732 4.80 -12.82 13.86
N THR A 733 5.11 -11.87 12.98
CA THR A 733 6.39 -11.15 12.98
C THR A 733 6.25 -9.66 12.76
N PHE A 734 7.30 -8.94 13.17
CA PHE A 734 7.56 -7.55 12.83
C PHE A 734 8.66 -7.45 11.77
N THR A 735 8.82 -6.27 11.14
CA THR A 735 9.87 -6.01 10.17
C THR A 735 11.28 -6.34 10.71
N GLU A 736 11.53 -6.08 11.99
CA GLU A 736 12.84 -6.34 12.61
C GLU A 736 13.19 -7.82 12.72
N ASP A 737 12.21 -8.72 12.79
CA ASP A 737 12.47 -10.17 12.85
C ASP A 737 13.09 -10.65 11.54
N LEU A 738 12.60 -10.14 10.41
CA LEU A 738 13.16 -10.39 9.09
C LEU A 738 14.59 -9.84 8.97
N TRP A 739 14.81 -8.59 9.41
CA TRP A 739 16.15 -8.00 9.40
C TRP A 739 17.13 -8.79 10.22
N ALA A 740 16.74 -9.26 11.40
CA ALA A 740 17.59 -10.09 12.25
C ALA A 740 18.00 -11.39 11.54
N ALA A 741 17.08 -12.05 10.85
CA ALA A 741 17.37 -13.30 10.14
C ALA A 741 18.31 -13.10 8.93
N LEU A 742 18.07 -12.06 8.12
CA LEU A 742 18.92 -11.74 6.96
C LEU A 742 20.30 -11.21 7.37
N GLU A 743 20.39 -10.47 8.47
CA GLU A 743 21.66 -9.99 9.05
C GLU A 743 22.48 -11.15 9.62
N GLU A 744 21.85 -12.09 10.32
CA GLU A 744 22.49 -13.31 10.82
C GLU A 744 23.02 -14.19 9.68
N ALA A 745 22.27 -14.30 8.58
CA ALA A 745 22.68 -15.11 7.44
C ALA A 745 23.87 -14.50 6.68
N SER A 746 23.85 -13.18 6.45
CA SER A 746 24.78 -12.47 5.56
C SER A 746 25.98 -11.81 6.24
N ASN A 747 25.94 -11.60 7.56
CA ASN A 747 26.88 -10.77 8.31
C ASN A 747 27.05 -9.33 7.76
N LYS A 748 26.05 -8.84 7.02
CA LYS A 748 25.98 -7.45 6.51
C LYS A 748 25.01 -6.64 7.38
N PRO A 749 25.16 -5.31 7.46
CA PRO A 749 24.33 -4.45 8.31
C PRO A 749 22.91 -4.24 7.71
N VAL A 750 22.16 -5.32 7.53
CA VAL A 750 20.85 -5.33 6.85
C VAL A 750 19.89 -4.40 7.56
N LYS A 751 19.80 -4.48 8.90
CA LYS A 751 18.89 -3.64 9.66
C LYS A 751 19.18 -2.15 9.47
N ASP A 752 20.44 -1.74 9.57
CA ASP A 752 20.84 -0.33 9.46
C ASP A 752 20.53 0.22 8.06
N VAL A 753 20.82 -0.57 7.01
CA VAL A 753 20.53 -0.15 5.63
C VAL A 753 19.02 -0.12 5.40
N MET A 754 18.31 -1.24 5.62
CA MET A 754 16.91 -1.39 5.25
C MET A 754 15.94 -0.54 6.08
N SER A 755 16.28 -0.23 7.33
CA SER A 755 15.47 0.70 8.13
C SER A 755 15.36 2.08 7.50
N THR A 756 16.38 2.52 6.73
CA THR A 756 16.31 3.79 5.97
C THR A 756 15.41 3.71 4.74
N TRP A 757 15.00 2.52 4.32
CA TRP A 757 14.11 2.32 3.16
C TRP A 757 12.66 2.07 3.57
N THR A 758 12.44 1.46 4.74
CA THR A 758 11.09 1.10 5.20
C THR A 758 10.42 2.15 6.07
N LEU A 759 11.17 2.84 6.94
CA LEU A 759 10.62 3.78 7.93
C LEU A 759 10.39 5.20 7.40
N GLN A 760 10.89 5.52 6.20
CA GLN A 760 10.77 6.85 5.60
C GLN A 760 10.14 6.79 4.21
N LYS A 761 9.32 7.81 3.90
CA LYS A 761 8.69 7.97 2.59
C LYS A 761 9.65 8.56 1.56
N GLY A 762 9.44 8.21 0.30
CA GLY A 762 10.29 8.62 -0.81
C GLY A 762 11.58 7.81 -0.93
N PHE A 763 12.40 8.25 -1.88
CA PHE A 763 13.68 7.65 -2.25
C PHE A 763 14.65 8.75 -2.72
N PRO A 764 15.96 8.47 -2.79
CA PRO A 764 16.93 9.45 -3.23
C PRO A 764 17.06 9.51 -4.77
N VAL A 765 17.45 10.67 -5.27
CA VAL A 765 18.15 10.82 -6.54
C VAL A 765 19.65 10.96 -6.28
N ILE A 766 20.43 10.13 -6.94
CA ILE A 766 21.90 10.16 -6.92
C ILE A 766 22.37 10.99 -8.10
N THR A 767 22.93 12.16 -7.81
CA THR A 767 23.46 13.08 -8.83
C THR A 767 24.95 12.85 -9.01
N VAL A 768 25.38 12.59 -10.24
CA VAL A 768 26.78 12.55 -10.64
C VAL A 768 27.18 13.97 -11.06
N GLU A 769 27.84 14.70 -10.16
CA GLU A 769 28.17 16.11 -10.35
C GLU A 769 29.38 16.30 -11.28
N LYS A 770 30.39 15.45 -11.11
CA LYS A 770 31.65 15.53 -11.85
C LYS A 770 32.27 14.16 -12.02
N GLU A 771 32.92 13.98 -13.15
CA GLU A 771 33.75 12.84 -13.48
C GLU A 771 35.17 13.34 -13.80
N THR A 772 36.19 12.83 -13.09
CA THR A 772 37.59 13.21 -13.31
C THR A 772 38.48 11.99 -13.46
N GLN A 773 39.39 12.04 -14.41
CA GLN A 773 40.40 10.99 -14.59
C GLN A 773 41.66 11.35 -13.79
N ASN A 774 42.12 10.41 -12.98
CA ASN A 774 43.37 10.53 -12.26
C ASN A 774 44.57 10.17 -13.16
N PRO A 775 45.79 10.64 -12.83
CA PRO A 775 47.00 10.31 -13.59
C PRO A 775 47.33 8.81 -13.64
N ASP A 776 46.87 8.04 -12.66
CA ASP A 776 47.04 6.58 -12.58
C ASP A 776 46.03 5.81 -13.46
N GLY A 777 45.15 6.52 -14.17
CA GLY A 777 44.11 5.95 -15.02
C GLY A 777 42.79 5.65 -14.31
N SER A 778 42.73 5.74 -12.97
CA SER A 778 41.48 5.58 -12.21
C SER A 778 40.53 6.75 -12.46
N ARG A 779 39.24 6.55 -12.13
CA ARG A 779 38.21 7.57 -12.36
C ARG A 779 37.46 7.92 -11.08
N VAL A 780 37.39 9.20 -10.77
CA VAL A 780 36.67 9.71 -9.59
C VAL A 780 35.34 10.31 -10.02
N LEU A 781 34.27 9.79 -9.43
CA LEU A 781 32.90 10.28 -9.57
C LEU A 781 32.49 10.99 -8.27
N SER A 782 32.26 12.29 -8.34
CA SER A 782 31.67 13.03 -7.22
C SER A 782 30.15 12.86 -7.26
N VAL A 783 29.61 12.11 -6.30
CA VAL A 783 28.17 11.82 -6.23
C VAL A 783 27.51 12.47 -5.02
N SER A 784 26.26 12.90 -5.18
CA SER A 784 25.44 13.45 -4.10
C SER A 784 24.06 12.80 -4.05
N GLN A 785 23.50 12.64 -2.85
CA GLN A 785 22.13 12.16 -2.65
C GLN A 785 21.23 13.30 -2.16
N THR A 786 20.05 13.39 -2.74
CA THR A 786 18.95 14.23 -2.25
C THR A 786 17.65 13.47 -2.42
N LYS A 787 16.62 13.76 -1.61
CA LYS A 787 15.31 13.13 -1.82
C LYS A 787 14.73 13.59 -3.16
N PHE A 788 14.29 12.63 -3.97
CA PHE A 788 13.55 12.92 -5.19
C PHE A 788 12.09 13.23 -4.87
N THR A 789 11.56 14.28 -5.50
CA THR A 789 10.17 14.72 -5.36
C THR A 789 9.62 15.05 -6.74
N ALA A 790 8.36 14.67 -6.99
CA ALA A 790 7.74 14.88 -8.30
C ALA A 790 7.56 16.37 -8.66
N ASN A 791 7.63 17.28 -7.67
CA ASN A 791 7.58 18.73 -7.87
C ASN A 791 8.98 19.39 -7.99
N GLY A 792 10.07 18.60 -7.92
CA GLY A 792 11.46 19.07 -8.01
C GLY A 792 11.95 19.88 -6.82
N GLN A 793 11.18 20.00 -5.74
CA GLN A 793 11.60 20.74 -4.55
C GLN A 793 12.47 19.87 -3.66
N ALA A 794 13.69 20.35 -3.37
CA ALA A 794 14.58 19.71 -2.41
C ALA A 794 13.96 19.74 -1.00
N ASP A 795 13.85 18.57 -0.37
CA ASP A 795 13.36 18.50 1.00
C ASP A 795 14.41 19.07 1.97
N GLY A 796 14.10 20.22 2.60
CA GLY A 796 15.00 20.93 3.52
C GLY A 796 15.29 20.20 4.84
N CYS A 797 14.97 18.91 4.97
CA CYS A 797 15.07 18.13 6.21
C CYS A 797 16.31 17.21 6.32
N GLY A 798 17.22 17.20 5.34
CA GLY A 798 18.45 16.38 5.44
C GLY A 798 18.16 14.88 5.59
N ILE A 799 17.14 14.38 4.89
CA ILE A 799 16.81 12.94 4.86
C ILE A 799 17.96 12.21 4.15
N LEU A 800 18.44 11.13 4.76
CA LEU A 800 19.54 10.31 4.27
C LEU A 800 19.08 8.87 4.13
N TRP A 801 19.49 8.24 3.04
CA TRP A 801 19.42 6.80 2.87
C TRP A 801 20.83 6.21 2.95
N MET A 802 20.93 4.99 3.45
CA MET A 802 22.11 4.17 3.22
C MET A 802 21.91 3.46 1.89
N VAL A 803 22.60 3.94 0.84
CA VAL A 803 22.38 3.51 -0.54
C VAL A 803 23.48 2.54 -0.96
N PRO A 804 23.16 1.25 -1.24
CA PRO A 804 24.08 0.34 -1.93
C PRO A 804 24.26 0.80 -3.38
N LEU A 805 25.38 1.45 -3.67
CA LEU A 805 25.75 1.91 -5.00
C LEU A 805 26.51 0.82 -5.75
N THR A 806 26.18 0.64 -7.02
CA THR A 806 26.86 -0.26 -7.94
C THR A 806 27.17 0.47 -9.24
N PHE A 807 28.26 0.06 -9.89
CA PHE A 807 28.78 0.74 -11.09
C PHE A 807 29.16 -0.29 -12.16
N SER A 808 28.91 0.05 -13.42
CA SER A 808 29.44 -0.66 -14.60
C SER A 808 30.07 0.33 -15.57
N THR A 809 30.90 -0.16 -16.49
CA THR A 809 31.57 0.65 -17.52
C THR A 809 31.27 0.11 -18.90
N SER A 810 31.58 0.89 -19.95
CA SER A 810 31.39 0.45 -21.32
C SER A 810 32.25 -0.75 -21.72
N ARG A 811 33.28 -1.09 -20.93
CA ARG A 811 34.12 -2.27 -21.13
C ARG A 811 33.35 -3.57 -20.93
N ASN A 812 32.56 -3.63 -19.85
CA ASN A 812 31.69 -4.76 -19.53
C ASN A 812 30.30 -4.24 -19.14
N PRO A 813 29.49 -3.80 -20.12
CA PRO A 813 28.20 -3.18 -19.85
C PRO A 813 27.28 -4.11 -19.06
N GLY A 814 26.60 -3.57 -18.04
CA GLY A 814 25.69 -4.32 -17.15
C GLY A 814 26.38 -5.18 -16.09
N VAL A 815 27.68 -5.46 -16.22
CA VAL A 815 28.44 -6.20 -15.21
C VAL A 815 28.98 -5.23 -14.16
N VAL A 816 28.67 -5.50 -12.89
CA VAL A 816 29.13 -4.65 -11.78
C VAL A 816 30.65 -4.75 -11.65
N CYS A 817 31.34 -3.63 -11.85
CA CYS A 817 32.80 -3.51 -11.71
C CYS A 817 33.21 -2.93 -10.34
N HIS A 818 32.30 -2.24 -9.66
CA HIS A 818 32.55 -1.64 -8.34
C HIS A 818 31.27 -1.55 -7.50
N LYS A 819 31.40 -1.65 -6.18
CA LYS A 819 30.30 -1.54 -5.20
C LYS A 819 30.74 -0.63 -4.04
N ASP A 820 29.82 0.20 -3.55
CA ASP A 820 30.06 1.03 -2.36
C ASP A 820 28.73 1.28 -1.61
N ILE A 821 28.79 1.73 -0.36
CA ILE A 821 27.63 2.21 0.41
C ILE A 821 27.77 3.71 0.64
N MET A 822 26.74 4.46 0.24
CA MET A 822 26.66 5.90 0.50
C MET A 822 25.78 6.16 1.72
N SER A 823 26.38 6.64 2.81
CA SER A 823 25.69 7.02 4.05
C SER A 823 25.77 8.53 4.35
N GLU A 824 26.29 9.29 3.40
CA GLU A 824 26.60 10.72 3.49
C GLU A 824 25.85 11.47 2.38
N ILE A 825 25.75 12.81 2.48
CA ILE A 825 25.09 13.63 1.45
C ILE A 825 25.93 13.65 0.16
N GLN A 826 27.25 13.71 0.28
CA GLN A 826 28.19 13.74 -0.83
C GLN A 826 29.29 12.74 -0.56
N LYS A 827 29.77 12.07 -1.61
CA LYS A 827 30.87 11.11 -1.54
C LYS A 827 31.60 11.06 -2.87
N ASP A 828 32.92 10.96 -2.84
CA ASP A 828 33.73 10.67 -4.01
C ASP A 828 33.90 9.15 -4.14
N ILE A 829 33.54 8.61 -5.30
CA ILE A 829 33.67 7.18 -5.63
C ILE A 829 34.83 7.00 -6.60
N ILE A 830 35.72 6.05 -6.31
CA ILE A 830 36.90 5.77 -7.13
C ILE A 830 36.66 4.47 -7.91
N ILE A 831 36.50 4.57 -9.22
CA ILE A 831 36.48 3.45 -10.15
C ILE A 831 37.94 3.06 -10.48
N PRO A 832 38.36 1.81 -10.19
CA PRO A 832 39.73 1.36 -10.43
C PRO A 832 40.18 1.45 -11.89
N ALA A 833 41.47 1.71 -12.13
CA ALA A 833 42.04 1.86 -13.47
C ALA A 833 41.96 0.57 -14.31
N ASP A 834 41.95 -0.60 -13.68
CA ASP A 834 41.75 -1.90 -14.32
C ASP A 834 40.29 -2.17 -14.68
N ALA A 835 39.36 -1.32 -14.26
CA ALA A 835 37.93 -1.40 -14.59
C ALA A 835 37.49 -0.41 -15.67
N ILE A 836 38.32 0.58 -16.04
CA ILE A 836 37.92 1.66 -16.97
C ILE A 836 39.05 2.17 -17.88
N SER A 837 38.72 2.50 -19.13
CA SER A 837 39.64 3.11 -20.12
C SER A 837 39.30 4.60 -20.37
N PRO A 838 40.22 5.40 -20.96
CA PRO A 838 39.90 6.74 -21.46
C PRO A 838 38.74 6.70 -22.47
N GLY A 839 37.75 7.59 -22.31
CA GLY A 839 36.59 7.69 -23.20
C GLY A 839 35.42 6.73 -22.92
N GLU A 840 35.57 5.80 -21.97
CA GLU A 840 34.47 4.92 -21.52
C GLU A 840 33.52 5.68 -20.58
N TRP A 841 32.22 5.39 -20.65
CA TRP A 841 31.23 5.89 -19.69
C TRP A 841 31.22 5.06 -18.40
N VAL A 842 30.74 5.65 -17.30
CA VAL A 842 30.41 4.93 -16.05
C VAL A 842 28.91 5.02 -15.77
N LYS A 843 28.25 3.87 -15.72
CA LYS A 843 26.83 3.76 -15.37
C LYS A 843 26.69 3.44 -13.89
N VAL A 844 26.09 4.35 -13.15
CA VAL A 844 25.56 4.13 -11.80
C VAL A 844 24.26 3.32 -11.90
N ASN A 845 24.05 2.41 -10.95
CA ASN A 845 22.89 1.53 -10.89
C ASN A 845 22.70 0.67 -12.16
N PRO A 846 23.71 -0.13 -12.59
CA PRO A 846 23.54 -1.06 -13.69
C PRO A 846 22.33 -1.98 -13.48
N SER A 847 21.58 -2.23 -14.55
CA SER A 847 20.36 -3.05 -14.55
C SER A 847 19.20 -2.52 -13.67
N THR A 848 19.31 -1.28 -13.19
CA THR A 848 18.25 -0.60 -12.43
C THR A 848 17.81 -1.43 -11.21
N VAL A 849 18.77 -1.86 -10.40
CA VAL A 849 18.53 -2.76 -9.25
C VAL A 849 18.27 -1.99 -7.96
N GLY A 850 19.05 -0.93 -7.69
CA GLY A 850 18.88 -0.10 -6.51
C GLY A 850 17.67 0.81 -6.64
N TYR A 851 16.89 0.97 -5.57
CA TYR A 851 15.66 1.77 -5.53
C TYR A 851 15.94 3.28 -5.43
N TYR A 852 16.54 3.84 -6.48
CA TYR A 852 16.88 5.25 -6.57
C TYR A 852 17.00 5.69 -8.02
N ARG A 853 16.87 6.99 -8.25
CA ARG A 853 17.05 7.58 -9.58
C ARG A 853 18.47 8.09 -9.74
N THR A 854 18.97 8.10 -10.96
CA THR A 854 20.30 8.62 -11.29
C THR A 854 20.18 9.90 -12.12
N ARG A 855 20.93 10.93 -11.77
CA ARG A 855 21.01 12.18 -12.52
C ARG A 855 22.43 12.42 -12.98
N TYR A 856 22.61 12.44 -14.29
CA TYR A 856 23.86 12.83 -14.93
C TYR A 856 23.76 14.29 -15.39
N THR A 857 24.90 14.98 -15.50
CA THR A 857 24.96 16.24 -16.25
C THR A 857 24.65 15.97 -17.74
N PRO A 858 24.15 16.96 -18.51
CA PRO A 858 23.86 16.77 -19.93
C PRO A 858 25.06 16.26 -20.75
N GLU A 859 26.28 16.68 -20.40
CA GLU A 859 27.52 16.20 -21.02
C GLU A 859 27.73 14.69 -20.76
N LEU A 860 27.62 14.26 -19.50
CA LEU A 860 27.79 12.85 -19.13
C LEU A 860 26.66 11.97 -19.71
N LEU A 861 25.43 12.47 -19.73
CA LEU A 861 24.31 11.74 -20.34
C LEU A 861 24.53 11.52 -21.84
N ASN A 862 25.07 12.52 -22.55
CA ASN A 862 25.37 12.40 -23.98
C ASN A 862 26.42 11.34 -24.30
N ASN A 863 27.30 10.98 -23.35
CA ASN A 863 28.29 9.91 -23.54
C ASN A 863 27.63 8.52 -23.71
N PHE A 864 26.39 8.35 -23.24
CA PHE A 864 25.65 7.10 -23.42
C PHE A 864 25.00 6.97 -24.80
N VAL A 865 24.73 8.09 -25.50
CA VAL A 865 23.96 8.11 -26.76
C VAL A 865 24.53 7.17 -27.82
N PRO A 866 25.85 7.11 -28.09
CA PRO A 866 26.40 6.15 -29.04
C PRO A 866 26.13 4.68 -28.65
N SER A 867 26.18 4.37 -27.35
CA SER A 867 25.93 3.01 -26.84
C SER A 867 24.43 2.65 -26.84
N ILE A 868 23.56 3.65 -26.69
CA ILE A 868 22.11 3.51 -26.84
C ILE A 868 21.77 3.21 -28.30
N SER A 869 22.26 4.01 -29.25
CA SER A 869 21.96 3.83 -30.68
C SER A 869 22.54 2.55 -31.25
N SER A 870 23.73 2.13 -30.81
CA SER A 870 24.34 0.85 -31.21
C SER A 870 23.79 -0.36 -30.43
N LYS A 871 22.91 -0.14 -29.44
CA LYS A 871 22.37 -1.16 -28.53
C LYS A 871 23.41 -1.94 -27.72
N THR A 872 24.62 -1.40 -27.58
CA THR A 872 25.70 -1.99 -26.76
C THR A 872 25.51 -1.73 -25.26
N LEU A 873 24.79 -0.66 -24.90
CA LEU A 873 24.30 -0.49 -23.52
C LEU A 873 23.12 -1.46 -23.29
N PRO A 874 23.06 -2.27 -22.22
CA PRO A 874 22.01 -3.28 -22.04
C PRO A 874 20.59 -2.71 -21.94
N PRO A 875 19.54 -3.49 -22.29
CA PRO A 875 18.15 -3.02 -22.31
C PRO A 875 17.70 -2.32 -21.02
N LEU A 876 17.98 -2.91 -19.84
CA LEU A 876 17.58 -2.33 -18.56
C LEU A 876 18.28 -1.00 -18.23
N ASP A 877 19.51 -0.81 -18.73
CA ASP A 877 20.23 0.45 -18.55
C ASP A 877 19.74 1.53 -19.52
N ARG A 878 19.39 1.16 -20.77
CA ARG A 878 18.72 2.07 -21.71
C ARG A 878 17.37 2.53 -21.15
N LEU A 879 16.59 1.59 -20.63
CA LEU A 879 15.30 1.81 -19.99
C LEU A 879 15.45 2.71 -18.75
N GLY A 880 16.38 2.38 -17.84
CA GLY A 880 16.60 3.16 -16.62
C GLY A 880 17.01 4.61 -16.90
N LEU A 881 17.90 4.84 -17.88
CA LEU A 881 18.28 6.19 -18.29
C LEU A 881 17.09 6.98 -18.87
N LEU A 882 16.25 6.34 -19.69
CA LEU A 882 15.05 6.96 -20.26
C LEU A 882 14.05 7.35 -19.16
N ASP A 883 13.75 6.43 -18.25
CA ASP A 883 12.80 6.66 -17.16
C ASP A 883 13.29 7.71 -16.17
N ASP A 884 14.58 7.67 -15.78
CA ASP A 884 15.18 8.69 -14.91
C ASP A 884 15.11 10.07 -15.56
N LEU A 885 15.48 10.19 -16.83
CA LEU A 885 15.39 11.45 -17.56
C LEU A 885 13.94 11.96 -17.60
N PHE A 886 12.99 11.07 -17.90
CA PHE A 886 11.57 11.44 -17.95
C PHE A 886 11.04 11.92 -16.60
N ALA A 887 11.37 11.24 -15.51
CA ALA A 887 11.01 11.67 -14.16
C ALA A 887 11.64 13.02 -13.79
N LEU A 888 12.91 13.25 -14.19
CA LEU A 888 13.58 14.55 -14.03
C LEU A 888 12.88 15.66 -14.82
N VAL A 889 12.37 15.35 -16.02
CA VAL A 889 11.51 16.28 -16.79
C VAL A 889 10.24 16.58 -16.03
N GLN A 890 9.52 15.58 -15.52
CA GLN A 890 8.28 15.82 -14.75
C GLN A 890 8.55 16.74 -13.54
N ALA A 891 9.65 16.49 -12.83
CA ALA A 891 10.11 17.29 -11.69
C ALA A 891 10.62 18.69 -12.07
N GLY A 892 10.83 19.00 -13.35
CA GLY A 892 11.36 20.30 -13.81
C GLY A 892 12.86 20.47 -13.62
N LEU A 893 13.58 19.36 -13.50
CA LEU A 893 15.04 19.30 -13.41
C LEU A 893 15.72 19.06 -14.77
N SER A 894 14.91 18.78 -15.81
CA SER A 894 15.26 18.68 -17.24
C SER A 894 14.05 19.16 -18.07
N SER A 895 14.13 19.13 -19.40
CA SER A 895 13.09 19.61 -20.33
C SER A 895 12.60 18.53 -21.29
N THR A 896 11.32 18.59 -21.65
CA THR A 896 10.64 17.54 -22.44
C THR A 896 11.27 17.26 -23.82
N ASP A 897 11.93 18.22 -24.45
CA ASP A 897 12.66 18.01 -25.70
C ASP A 897 13.90 17.11 -25.55
N GLU A 898 14.54 17.07 -24.36
CA GLU A 898 15.70 16.21 -24.12
C GLU A 898 15.30 14.73 -24.14
N VAL A 899 14.18 14.37 -23.51
CA VAL A 899 13.68 12.98 -23.52
C VAL A 899 13.23 12.56 -24.92
N LEU A 900 12.56 13.44 -25.67
CA LEU A 900 12.18 13.14 -27.05
C LEU A 900 13.42 12.97 -27.95
N ASN A 901 14.44 13.82 -27.76
CA ASN A 901 15.69 13.67 -28.51
C ASN A 901 16.43 12.35 -28.17
N LEU A 902 16.41 11.91 -26.91
CA LEU A 902 16.95 10.61 -26.51
C LEU A 902 16.18 9.45 -27.17
N MET A 903 14.85 9.53 -27.25
CA MET A 903 14.04 8.51 -27.92
C MET A 903 14.32 8.43 -29.43
N LEU A 904 14.68 9.53 -30.09
CA LEU A 904 15.14 9.49 -31.50
C LEU A 904 16.43 8.68 -31.68
N ALA A 905 17.31 8.66 -30.68
CA ALA A 905 18.50 7.82 -30.67
C ALA A 905 18.17 6.31 -30.48
N MET A 906 16.93 5.99 -30.10
CA MET A 906 16.40 4.63 -29.90
C MET A 906 15.50 4.15 -31.05
N THR A 907 15.55 4.78 -32.23
CA THR A 907 14.71 4.40 -33.38
C THR A 907 14.94 2.97 -33.90
N ASP A 908 16.08 2.36 -33.59
CA ASP A 908 16.44 0.97 -33.94
C ASP A 908 16.24 -0.03 -32.77
N GLU A 909 15.57 0.40 -31.69
CA GLU A 909 15.22 -0.44 -30.54
C GLU A 909 14.25 -1.56 -30.93
N ASP A 910 14.43 -2.73 -30.34
CA ASP A 910 13.62 -3.93 -30.57
C ASP A 910 13.35 -4.76 -29.31
N ASN A 911 13.79 -4.31 -28.14
CA ASN A 911 13.44 -4.95 -26.87
C ASN A 911 12.04 -4.50 -26.39
N TYR A 912 11.21 -5.47 -25.99
CA TYR A 912 9.85 -5.23 -25.50
C TYR A 912 9.80 -4.27 -24.29
N SER A 913 10.60 -4.51 -23.27
CA SER A 913 10.57 -3.76 -22.00
C SER A 913 11.02 -2.31 -22.20
N VAL A 914 12.03 -2.06 -23.05
CA VAL A 914 12.43 -0.70 -23.44
C VAL A 914 11.29 0.01 -24.18
N TRP A 915 10.67 -0.67 -25.15
CA TRP A 915 9.50 -0.12 -25.86
C TRP A 915 8.30 0.10 -24.95
N SER A 916 8.09 -0.74 -23.93
CA SER A 916 7.04 -0.56 -22.92
C SER A 916 7.24 0.76 -22.17
N SER A 917 8.47 1.02 -21.70
CA SER A 917 8.83 2.31 -21.07
C SER A 917 8.65 3.50 -22.03
N MET A 918 9.15 3.40 -23.27
CA MET A 918 8.95 4.43 -24.30
C MET A 918 7.46 4.68 -24.56
N SER A 919 6.66 3.61 -24.65
CA SER A 919 5.21 3.68 -24.85
C SER A 919 4.54 4.42 -23.68
N ASN A 920 4.93 4.15 -22.43
CA ASN A 920 4.42 4.85 -21.24
C ASN A 920 4.73 6.35 -21.27
N VAL A 921 5.97 6.73 -21.60
CA VAL A 921 6.37 8.13 -21.81
C VAL A 921 5.47 8.81 -22.86
N LEU A 922 5.31 8.18 -24.03
CA LEU A 922 4.47 8.72 -25.10
C LEU A 922 2.99 8.82 -24.70
N GLY A 923 2.49 7.88 -23.89
CA GLY A 923 1.13 7.88 -23.37
C GLY A 923 0.87 9.05 -22.43
N LYS A 924 1.76 9.29 -21.47
CA LYS A 924 1.66 10.41 -20.53
C LYS A 924 1.74 11.75 -21.25
N LEU A 925 2.65 11.89 -22.22
CA LEU A 925 2.72 13.08 -23.06
C LEU A 925 1.46 13.28 -23.92
N ALA A 926 0.89 12.20 -24.48
CA ALA A 926 -0.37 12.30 -25.23
C ALA A 926 -1.52 12.80 -24.34
N ILE A 927 -1.63 12.29 -23.10
CA ILE A 927 -2.62 12.77 -22.13
C ILE A 927 -2.38 14.24 -21.81
N LEU A 928 -1.15 14.63 -21.50
CA LEU A 928 -0.80 16.02 -21.19
C LEU A 928 -1.16 16.96 -22.36
N LEU A 929 -0.72 16.62 -23.58
CA LEU A 929 -0.96 17.39 -24.79
C LEU A 929 -2.42 17.40 -25.22
N SER A 930 -3.23 16.41 -24.85
CA SER A 930 -4.67 16.43 -25.13
C SER A 930 -5.37 17.65 -24.48
N ASN A 931 -4.76 18.28 -23.47
CA ASN A 931 -5.31 19.44 -22.79
C ASN A 931 -5.06 20.78 -23.52
N VAL A 932 -4.14 20.83 -24.51
CA VAL A 932 -3.82 22.07 -25.24
C VAL A 932 -4.63 22.23 -26.52
N GLU A 933 -4.74 23.47 -26.99
CA GLU A 933 -5.34 23.80 -28.28
C GLU A 933 -4.27 23.96 -29.37
N GLY A 934 -4.65 23.78 -30.64
CA GLY A 934 -3.80 23.93 -31.81
C GLY A 934 -3.20 22.62 -32.35
N ASP A 935 -2.19 22.73 -33.21
CA ASP A 935 -1.67 21.59 -33.99
C ASP A 935 -0.65 20.71 -33.24
N THR A 936 -0.30 21.05 -31.99
CA THR A 936 0.76 20.38 -31.23
C THR A 936 0.47 18.88 -31.02
N GLU A 937 -0.79 18.50 -30.75
CA GLU A 937 -1.19 17.09 -30.63
C GLU A 937 -0.97 16.34 -31.96
N GLN A 938 -1.23 16.99 -33.09
CA GLN A 938 -1.06 16.38 -34.41
C GLN A 938 0.42 16.24 -34.78
N LEU A 939 1.25 17.24 -34.46
CA LEU A 939 2.70 17.15 -34.61
C LEU A 939 3.28 16.03 -33.75
N PHE A 940 2.80 15.87 -32.52
CA PHE A 940 3.21 14.78 -31.63
C PHE A 940 2.82 13.40 -32.19
N LYS A 941 1.63 13.26 -32.76
CA LYS A 941 1.22 12.03 -33.47
C LYS A 941 2.14 11.71 -34.66
N GLN A 942 2.57 12.72 -35.42
CA GLN A 942 3.52 12.53 -36.52
C GLN A 942 4.91 12.11 -36.02
N TYR A 943 5.41 12.73 -34.95
CA TYR A 943 6.63 12.31 -34.27
C TYR A 943 6.58 10.84 -33.85
N ASN A 944 5.48 10.39 -33.24
CA ASN A 944 5.32 8.99 -32.84
C ASN A 944 5.40 8.03 -34.04
N ARG A 945 4.80 8.39 -35.18
CA ARG A 945 4.86 7.57 -36.40
C ARG A 945 6.29 7.46 -36.94
N ILE A 946 7.06 8.55 -36.90
CA ILE A 946 8.50 8.54 -37.29
C ILE A 946 9.26 7.54 -36.42
N LEU A 947 9.06 7.62 -35.09
CA LEU A 947 9.73 6.76 -34.12
C LEU A 947 9.37 5.27 -34.29
N LEU A 948 8.10 4.95 -34.55
CA LEU A 948 7.59 3.57 -34.62
C LEU A 948 7.76 2.91 -35.99
N LYS A 949 8.04 3.67 -37.05
CA LYS A 949 8.03 3.18 -38.45
C LYS A 949 8.92 1.97 -38.69
N LYS A 950 10.15 1.99 -38.17
CA LYS A 950 11.12 0.90 -38.40
C LYS A 950 10.66 -0.40 -37.73
N ILE A 951 10.30 -0.32 -36.44
CA ILE A 951 9.90 -1.49 -35.67
C ILE A 951 8.57 -2.07 -36.15
N SER A 952 7.61 -1.24 -36.56
CA SER A 952 6.33 -1.71 -37.09
C SER A 952 6.48 -2.42 -38.43
N THR A 953 7.37 -1.93 -39.29
CA THR A 953 7.72 -2.58 -40.57
C THR A 953 8.38 -3.94 -40.34
N LYS A 954 9.26 -4.05 -39.33
CA LYS A 954 9.93 -5.30 -38.94
C LYS A 954 8.93 -6.36 -38.45
N LEU A 955 8.00 -5.98 -37.57
CA LEU A 955 7.07 -6.91 -36.91
C LEU A 955 5.89 -7.31 -37.79
N GLY A 956 5.37 -6.38 -38.61
CA GLY A 956 4.18 -6.60 -39.42
C GLY A 956 2.94 -7.02 -38.62
N TRP A 957 1.92 -7.51 -39.32
CA TRP A 957 0.63 -7.91 -38.73
C TRP A 957 0.50 -9.41 -38.44
N LYS A 958 1.41 -10.23 -38.96
CA LYS A 958 1.32 -11.69 -38.89
C LYS A 958 2.45 -12.24 -38.02
N PRO A 959 2.14 -13.13 -37.07
CA PRO A 959 3.15 -13.91 -36.36
C PRO A 959 4.10 -14.60 -37.35
N GLN A 960 5.40 -14.61 -37.03
CA GLN A 960 6.40 -15.31 -37.82
C GLN A 960 6.64 -16.72 -37.25
N PRO A 961 7.04 -17.70 -38.06
CA PRO A 961 7.46 -19.00 -37.54
C PRO A 961 8.65 -18.82 -36.57
N ASN A 962 8.56 -19.42 -35.37
CA ASN A 962 9.55 -19.31 -34.28
C ASN A 962 9.74 -17.90 -33.70
N GLU A 963 8.72 -17.04 -33.80
CA GLU A 963 8.71 -15.76 -33.11
C GLU A 963 8.81 -15.95 -31.58
N SER A 964 9.60 -15.10 -30.92
CA SER A 964 9.73 -15.13 -29.46
C SER A 964 8.49 -14.58 -28.75
N HIS A 965 8.33 -14.95 -27.48
CA HIS A 965 7.26 -14.44 -26.61
C HIS A 965 7.23 -12.90 -26.58
N LEU A 966 8.39 -12.27 -26.37
CA LEU A 966 8.53 -10.82 -26.32
C LEU A 966 8.24 -10.11 -27.65
N GLU A 967 8.60 -10.70 -28.79
CA GLU A 967 8.26 -10.13 -30.11
C GLU A 967 6.75 -10.12 -30.35
N THR A 968 6.04 -11.17 -29.89
CA THR A 968 4.58 -11.24 -29.95
C THR A 968 3.94 -10.11 -29.14
N MET A 969 4.41 -9.91 -27.91
CA MET A 969 3.94 -8.81 -27.05
C MET A 969 4.29 -7.44 -27.64
N LEU A 970 5.50 -7.29 -28.18
CA LEU A 970 5.98 -6.05 -28.80
C LEU A 970 5.13 -5.67 -30.02
N ARG A 971 4.70 -6.63 -30.83
CA ARG A 971 3.79 -6.37 -31.95
C ARG A 971 2.48 -5.73 -31.47
N GLY A 972 1.84 -6.32 -30.47
CA GLY A 972 0.61 -5.79 -29.88
C GLY A 972 0.79 -4.36 -29.36
N LEU A 973 1.89 -4.11 -28.64
CA LEU A 973 2.25 -2.80 -28.10
C LEU A 973 2.47 -1.74 -29.19
N VAL A 974 3.26 -2.06 -30.22
CA VAL A 974 3.58 -1.15 -31.33
C VAL A 974 2.32 -0.81 -32.12
N MET A 975 1.48 -1.81 -32.43
CA MET A 975 0.21 -1.58 -33.13
C MET A 975 -0.72 -0.69 -32.32
N ALA A 976 -0.85 -0.93 -31.00
CA ALA A 976 -1.65 -0.09 -30.12
C ALA A 976 -1.17 1.38 -30.13
N ARG A 977 0.14 1.61 -30.11
CA ARG A 977 0.70 2.97 -30.12
C ARG A 977 0.52 3.66 -31.47
N LEU A 978 0.62 2.95 -32.60
CA LEU A 978 0.32 3.50 -33.93
C LEU A 978 -1.17 3.87 -34.07
N VAL A 979 -2.07 3.05 -33.51
CA VAL A 979 -3.49 3.36 -33.43
C VAL A 979 -3.73 4.64 -32.61
N SER A 980 -3.15 4.76 -31.42
CA SER A 980 -3.20 5.99 -30.62
C SER A 980 -2.59 7.20 -31.35
N SER A 981 -1.62 6.96 -32.23
CA SER A 981 -0.99 7.97 -33.08
C SER A 981 -1.78 8.27 -34.36
N ALA A 982 -2.98 7.72 -34.50
CA ALA A 982 -3.88 7.90 -35.65
C ALA A 982 -3.21 7.61 -37.00
N ASP A 983 -2.36 6.57 -37.06
CA ASP A 983 -1.69 6.17 -38.29
C ASP A 983 -2.73 5.68 -39.33
N PRO A 984 -2.80 6.30 -40.53
CA PRO A 984 -3.86 6.04 -41.49
C PRO A 984 -3.78 4.63 -42.09
N ASP A 985 -2.58 4.11 -42.33
CA ASP A 985 -2.38 2.80 -42.94
C ASP A 985 -2.75 1.70 -41.95
N VAL A 986 -2.34 1.85 -40.69
CA VAL A 986 -2.69 0.93 -39.61
C VAL A 986 -4.19 0.91 -39.35
N ILE A 987 -4.85 2.06 -39.33
CA ILE A 987 -6.31 2.14 -39.14
C ILE A 987 -7.05 1.47 -40.31
N SER A 988 -6.60 1.70 -41.55
CA SER A 988 -7.21 1.10 -42.73
C SER A 988 -7.11 -0.43 -42.70
N GLU A 989 -5.92 -0.97 -42.42
CA GLU A 989 -5.70 -2.41 -42.32
C GLU A 989 -6.47 -3.02 -41.15
N ALA A 990 -6.53 -2.36 -39.99
CA ALA A 990 -7.31 -2.81 -38.85
C ALA A 990 -8.81 -2.95 -39.19
N LYS A 991 -9.39 -2.02 -39.94
CA LYS A 991 -10.78 -2.11 -40.41
C LYS A 991 -11.01 -3.30 -41.32
N ILE A 992 -10.08 -3.59 -42.23
CA ILE A 992 -10.16 -4.78 -43.11
C ILE A 992 -10.14 -6.06 -42.27
N LYS A 993 -9.22 -6.15 -41.30
CA LYS A 993 -9.11 -7.31 -40.41
C LYS A 993 -10.33 -7.50 -39.53
N PHE A 994 -10.88 -6.42 -38.98
CA PHE A 994 -12.12 -6.47 -38.21
C PHE A 994 -13.32 -6.94 -39.04
N ALA A 995 -13.46 -6.45 -40.28
CA ALA A 995 -14.52 -6.91 -41.19
C ALA A 995 -14.36 -8.39 -41.56
N ASN A 996 -13.13 -8.86 -41.81
CA ASN A 996 -12.86 -10.27 -42.05
C ASN A 996 -13.18 -11.14 -40.81
N HIS A 997 -12.91 -10.62 -39.61
CA HIS A 997 -13.24 -11.28 -38.35
C HIS A 997 -14.74 -11.44 -38.14
N LEU A 998 -15.50 -10.35 -38.33
CA LEU A 998 -16.96 -10.37 -38.22
C LEU A 998 -17.63 -11.29 -39.25
N SER A 999 -17.05 -11.42 -40.44
CA SER A 999 -17.56 -12.31 -41.51
C SER A 999 -17.09 -13.77 -41.39
N GLY A 1000 -16.24 -14.09 -40.40
CA GLY A 1000 -15.68 -15.44 -40.23
C GLY A 1000 -14.62 -15.81 -41.28
N LYS A 1001 -14.16 -14.86 -42.11
CA LYS A 1001 -13.15 -15.09 -43.16
C LYS A 1001 -11.74 -15.26 -42.59
N GLU A 1002 -11.41 -14.55 -41.51
CA GLU A 1002 -10.11 -14.59 -40.84
C GLU A 1002 -10.28 -14.23 -39.36
N THR A 1003 -9.72 -15.03 -38.45
CA THR A 1003 -9.76 -14.73 -37.01
C THR A 1003 -8.62 -13.79 -36.62
N ILE A 1004 -8.93 -12.76 -35.84
CA ILE A 1004 -7.88 -11.90 -35.25
C ILE A 1004 -7.22 -12.65 -34.10
N VAL A 1005 -5.90 -12.77 -34.15
CA VAL A 1005 -5.08 -13.32 -33.05
C VAL A 1005 -5.24 -12.48 -31.78
N ALA A 1006 -5.23 -13.14 -30.63
CA ALA A 1006 -5.53 -12.55 -29.32
C ALA A 1006 -4.79 -11.22 -29.05
N ASP A 1007 -3.48 -11.17 -29.28
CA ASP A 1007 -2.62 -10.00 -29.02
C ASP A 1007 -2.97 -8.77 -29.89
N LEU A 1008 -3.67 -8.96 -31.00
CA LEU A 1008 -4.05 -7.88 -31.93
C LEU A 1008 -5.51 -7.43 -31.80
N ARG A 1009 -6.35 -8.13 -31.02
CA ARG A 1009 -7.77 -7.78 -30.86
C ARG A 1009 -7.96 -6.40 -30.26
N SER A 1010 -7.31 -6.12 -29.12
CA SER A 1010 -7.43 -4.82 -28.46
C SER A 1010 -7.02 -3.63 -29.35
N PRO A 1011 -5.84 -3.61 -30.00
CA PRO A 1011 -5.48 -2.52 -30.89
C PRO A 1011 -6.42 -2.41 -32.10
N ILE A 1012 -6.88 -3.52 -32.69
CA ILE A 1012 -7.79 -3.49 -33.84
C ILE A 1012 -9.17 -2.94 -33.45
N TYR A 1013 -9.77 -3.42 -32.34
CA TYR A 1013 -11.07 -2.91 -31.88
C TYR A 1013 -11.03 -1.41 -31.58
N LYS A 1014 -9.96 -0.94 -30.93
CA LYS A 1014 -9.72 0.48 -30.68
C LYS A 1014 -9.58 1.26 -31.99
N ALA A 1015 -8.85 0.74 -32.97
CA ALA A 1015 -8.67 1.38 -34.27
C ALA A 1015 -10.00 1.57 -34.99
N CYS A 1016 -10.81 0.52 -35.04
CA CYS A 1016 -12.12 0.52 -35.67
C CYS A 1016 -13.05 1.55 -35.01
N LEU A 1017 -13.18 1.53 -33.68
CA LEU A 1017 -14.11 2.44 -33.02
C LEU A 1017 -13.61 3.89 -32.96
N SER A 1018 -12.29 4.13 -32.89
CA SER A 1018 -11.72 5.49 -32.89
C SER A 1018 -12.02 6.29 -34.16
N SER A 1019 -12.39 5.61 -35.24
CA SER A 1019 -12.77 6.16 -36.54
C SER A 1019 -14.08 5.56 -37.07
N GLY A 1020 -14.87 4.99 -36.16
CA GLY A 1020 -16.11 4.28 -36.43
C GLY A 1020 -17.33 5.06 -35.95
N ASP A 1021 -18.49 4.51 -36.23
CA ASP A 1021 -19.80 5.07 -35.96
C ASP A 1021 -20.62 4.15 -35.04
N GLU A 1022 -21.92 4.43 -34.94
CA GLU A 1022 -22.85 3.60 -34.16
C GLU A 1022 -22.93 2.16 -34.67
N THR A 1023 -22.74 1.92 -35.97
CA THR A 1023 -22.67 0.57 -36.54
C THR A 1023 -21.51 -0.21 -35.94
N THR A 1024 -20.32 0.42 -35.88
CA THR A 1024 -19.12 -0.21 -35.30
C THR A 1024 -19.29 -0.48 -33.81
N PHE A 1025 -19.91 0.45 -33.08
CA PHE A 1025 -20.24 0.26 -31.66
C PHE A 1025 -21.17 -0.95 -31.44
N ASN A 1026 -22.22 -1.07 -32.25
CA ASN A 1026 -23.16 -2.20 -32.16
C ASN A 1026 -22.51 -3.53 -32.54
N GLN A 1027 -21.56 -3.55 -33.48
CA GLN A 1027 -20.77 -4.74 -33.81
C GLN A 1027 -19.90 -5.19 -32.62
N LEU A 1028 -19.27 -4.25 -31.90
CA LEU A 1028 -18.53 -4.59 -30.68
C LEU A 1028 -19.46 -5.11 -29.57
N LEU A 1029 -20.66 -4.52 -29.40
CA LEU A 1029 -21.67 -5.06 -28.49
C LEU A 1029 -22.12 -6.47 -28.88
N GLN A 1030 -22.25 -6.74 -30.18
CA GLN A 1030 -22.57 -8.09 -30.67
C GLN A 1030 -21.47 -9.08 -30.29
N LEU A 1031 -20.19 -8.72 -30.46
CA LEU A 1031 -19.07 -9.55 -30.02
C LEU A 1031 -19.07 -9.75 -28.49
N TYR A 1032 -19.33 -8.70 -27.71
CA TYR A 1032 -19.42 -8.78 -26.25
C TYR A 1032 -20.50 -9.75 -25.79
N ARG A 1033 -21.67 -9.69 -26.42
CA ARG A 1033 -22.81 -10.56 -26.11
C ARG A 1033 -22.61 -11.99 -26.62
N GLY A 1034 -21.81 -12.18 -27.66
CA GLY A 1034 -21.53 -13.48 -28.27
C GLY A 1034 -20.40 -14.28 -27.62
N THR A 1035 -19.60 -13.67 -26.74
CA THR A 1035 -18.46 -14.34 -26.08
C THR A 1035 -18.77 -14.75 -24.65
N ASP A 1036 -18.30 -15.92 -24.24
CA ASP A 1036 -18.30 -16.44 -22.86
C ASP A 1036 -16.93 -16.25 -22.16
N LEU A 1037 -15.88 -15.94 -22.93
CA LEU A 1037 -14.55 -15.61 -22.43
C LEU A 1037 -14.53 -14.20 -21.82
N HIS A 1038 -14.28 -14.15 -20.51
CA HIS A 1038 -14.27 -12.89 -19.76
C HIS A 1038 -13.16 -11.93 -20.19
N GLU A 1039 -11.99 -12.46 -20.56
CA GLU A 1039 -10.90 -11.65 -21.10
C GLU A 1039 -11.32 -10.90 -22.38
N GLU A 1040 -12.09 -11.53 -23.26
CA GLU A 1040 -12.58 -10.90 -24.48
C GLU A 1040 -13.61 -9.80 -24.17
N LYS A 1041 -14.47 -10.01 -23.17
CA LYS A 1041 -15.39 -8.97 -22.67
C LYS A 1041 -14.63 -7.74 -22.16
N ASP A 1042 -13.59 -7.93 -21.34
CA ASP A 1042 -12.75 -6.83 -20.85
C ASP A 1042 -12.05 -6.08 -22.01
N ARG A 1043 -11.50 -6.81 -23.00
CA ARG A 1043 -10.90 -6.20 -24.20
C ARG A 1043 -11.89 -5.32 -24.95
N ILE A 1044 -13.11 -5.80 -25.17
CA ILE A 1044 -14.17 -5.09 -25.88
C ILE A 1044 -14.62 -3.86 -25.09
N CYS A 1045 -14.92 -4.02 -23.80
CA CYS A 1045 -15.29 -2.92 -22.90
C CYS A 1045 -14.25 -1.80 -22.91
N ARG A 1046 -12.95 -2.14 -22.83
CA ARG A 1046 -11.86 -1.14 -22.90
C ARG A 1046 -11.73 -0.50 -24.27
N ALA A 1047 -12.07 -1.20 -25.34
CA ALA A 1047 -12.04 -0.65 -26.70
C ALA A 1047 -13.20 0.33 -26.95
N MET A 1048 -14.34 0.14 -26.28
CA MET A 1048 -15.52 1.01 -26.41
C MET A 1048 -15.24 2.48 -26.04
N GLY A 1049 -14.35 2.72 -25.07
CA GLY A 1049 -13.91 4.06 -24.69
C GLY A 1049 -13.08 4.80 -25.75
N ALA A 1050 -12.63 4.13 -26.83
CA ALA A 1050 -11.80 4.74 -27.88
C ALA A 1050 -12.58 5.64 -28.85
N SER A 1051 -13.92 5.66 -28.79
CA SER A 1051 -14.74 6.51 -29.65
C SER A 1051 -14.45 7.99 -29.45
N LYS A 1052 -14.50 8.76 -30.55
CA LYS A 1052 -14.41 10.23 -30.52
C LYS A 1052 -15.79 10.90 -30.50
N ASN A 1053 -16.85 10.11 -30.67
CA ASN A 1053 -18.22 10.62 -30.70
C ASN A 1053 -18.79 10.66 -29.28
N LYS A 1054 -19.16 11.88 -28.83
CA LYS A 1054 -19.73 12.14 -27.51
C LYS A 1054 -20.98 11.31 -27.21
N ASP A 1055 -21.83 11.06 -28.20
CA ASP A 1055 -23.08 10.32 -28.00
C ASP A 1055 -22.82 8.82 -27.86
N ILE A 1056 -21.83 8.28 -28.57
CA ILE A 1056 -21.37 6.89 -28.38
C ILE A 1056 -20.77 6.73 -26.98
N LEU A 1057 -19.91 7.66 -26.54
CA LEU A 1057 -19.31 7.59 -25.20
C LEU A 1057 -20.35 7.63 -24.08
N LYS A 1058 -21.45 8.39 -24.25
CA LYS A 1058 -22.59 8.34 -23.31
C LYS A 1058 -23.26 6.97 -23.28
N LYS A 1059 -23.51 6.37 -24.46
CA LYS A 1059 -24.04 4.99 -24.55
C LYS A 1059 -23.13 3.97 -23.87
N VAL A 1060 -21.81 4.17 -23.92
CA VAL A 1060 -20.83 3.32 -23.21
C VAL A 1060 -20.96 3.46 -21.69
N LEU A 1061 -21.14 4.69 -21.18
CA LEU A 1061 -21.37 4.93 -19.75
C LEU A 1061 -22.72 4.35 -19.27
N ASP A 1062 -23.77 4.48 -20.09
CA ASP A 1062 -25.07 3.87 -19.81
C ASP A 1062 -24.96 2.33 -19.79
N PHE A 1063 -24.25 1.75 -20.76
CA PHE A 1063 -23.95 0.33 -20.82
C PHE A 1063 -23.15 -0.16 -19.60
N ALA A 1064 -22.18 0.63 -19.12
CA ALA A 1064 -21.39 0.31 -17.93
C ALA A 1064 -22.23 0.09 -16.67
N MET A 1065 -23.39 0.75 -16.57
CA MET A 1065 -24.32 0.67 -15.44
C MET A 1065 -25.51 -0.26 -15.69
N SER A 1066 -25.54 -0.94 -16.84
CA SER A 1066 -26.59 -1.90 -17.19
C SER A 1066 -26.36 -3.25 -16.53
N ASP A 1067 -27.41 -4.07 -16.46
CA ASP A 1067 -27.34 -5.42 -15.90
C ASP A 1067 -26.53 -6.41 -16.78
N GLU A 1068 -26.11 -5.99 -17.98
CA GLU A 1068 -25.24 -6.78 -18.87
C GLU A 1068 -23.76 -6.75 -18.44
N VAL A 1069 -23.35 -5.77 -17.63
CA VAL A 1069 -21.97 -5.58 -17.16
C VAL A 1069 -21.87 -5.97 -15.70
N ARG A 1070 -20.95 -6.89 -15.37
CA ARG A 1070 -20.72 -7.29 -13.97
C ARG A 1070 -20.27 -6.08 -13.17
N SER A 1071 -20.72 -5.98 -11.91
CA SER A 1071 -20.37 -4.87 -11.01
C SER A 1071 -18.87 -4.64 -10.90
N GLN A 1072 -18.08 -5.72 -10.92
CA GLN A 1072 -16.63 -5.67 -10.89
C GLN A 1072 -15.97 -5.04 -12.13
N ASP A 1073 -16.69 -4.99 -13.27
CA ASP A 1073 -16.19 -4.51 -14.56
C ASP A 1073 -16.70 -3.11 -14.90
N THR A 1074 -17.82 -2.68 -14.34
CA THR A 1074 -18.38 -1.32 -14.47
C THR A 1074 -17.31 -0.25 -14.34
N VAL A 1075 -16.42 -0.39 -13.34
CA VAL A 1075 -15.29 0.54 -13.10
C VAL A 1075 -14.38 0.64 -14.33
N PHE A 1076 -14.03 -0.47 -14.97
CA PHE A 1076 -13.14 -0.48 -16.13
C PHE A 1076 -13.78 0.10 -17.38
N VAL A 1077 -15.08 -0.10 -17.56
CA VAL A 1077 -15.82 0.51 -18.67
C VAL A 1077 -15.83 2.04 -18.53
N ILE A 1078 -16.13 2.56 -17.32
CA ILE A 1078 -16.12 4.00 -17.03
C ILE A 1078 -14.72 4.59 -17.23
N ILE A 1079 -13.69 3.92 -16.71
CA ILE A 1079 -12.29 4.36 -16.87
C ILE A 1079 -11.91 4.44 -18.35
N SER A 1080 -12.37 3.50 -19.18
CA SER A 1080 -12.03 3.48 -20.61
C SER A 1080 -12.49 4.74 -21.35
N VAL A 1081 -13.64 5.29 -20.97
CA VAL A 1081 -14.19 6.54 -21.54
C VAL A 1081 -13.27 7.72 -21.24
N GLY A 1082 -12.58 7.72 -20.10
CA GLY A 1082 -11.62 8.75 -19.71
C GLY A 1082 -10.35 8.85 -20.57
N GLY A 1083 -10.18 8.02 -21.60
CA GLY A 1083 -8.97 7.99 -22.44
C GLY A 1083 -8.75 9.23 -23.32
N SER A 1084 -9.80 9.99 -23.64
CA SER A 1084 -9.71 11.24 -24.44
C SER A 1084 -10.12 12.47 -23.61
N LYS A 1085 -9.76 13.70 -24.01
CA LYS A 1085 -10.20 14.92 -23.30
C LYS A 1085 -11.72 14.98 -23.14
N ILE A 1086 -12.46 14.80 -24.23
CA ILE A 1086 -13.93 14.82 -24.24
C ILE A 1086 -14.48 13.72 -23.33
N GLY A 1087 -13.93 12.52 -23.43
CA GLY A 1087 -14.37 11.38 -22.61
C GLY A 1087 -14.01 11.52 -21.13
N ARG A 1088 -12.89 12.16 -20.80
CA ARG A 1088 -12.48 12.48 -19.41
C ARG A 1088 -13.48 13.41 -18.73
N ASP A 1089 -13.89 14.46 -19.43
CA ASP A 1089 -14.92 15.38 -18.93
C ASP A 1089 -16.27 14.68 -18.75
N LEU A 1090 -16.66 13.80 -19.70
CA LEU A 1090 -17.89 13.01 -19.61
C LEU A 1090 -17.88 12.01 -18.44
N ALA A 1091 -16.79 11.25 -18.29
CA ALA A 1091 -16.65 10.25 -17.23
C ALA A 1091 -16.67 10.92 -15.86
N TRP A 1092 -16.00 12.08 -15.71
CA TRP A 1092 -16.03 12.84 -14.48
C TRP A 1092 -17.42 13.36 -14.14
N GLN A 1093 -18.11 13.97 -15.11
CA GLN A 1093 -19.50 14.41 -14.91
C GLN A 1093 -20.41 13.23 -14.53
N PHE A 1094 -20.25 12.09 -15.20
CA PHE A 1094 -21.02 10.89 -14.92
C PHE A 1094 -20.81 10.38 -13.49
N ILE A 1095 -19.57 10.41 -13.00
CA ILE A 1095 -19.26 10.06 -11.60
C ILE A 1095 -19.94 11.04 -10.64
N GLN A 1096 -19.87 12.34 -10.91
CA GLN A 1096 -20.54 13.34 -10.07
C GLN A 1096 -22.05 13.09 -9.99
N ASP A 1097 -22.68 12.79 -11.12
CA ASP A 1097 -24.13 12.57 -11.23
C ASP A 1097 -24.57 11.25 -10.56
N ASN A 1098 -23.70 10.23 -10.53
CA ASN A 1098 -24.01 8.88 -10.06
C ASN A 1098 -23.29 8.48 -8.77
N TRP A 1099 -22.62 9.43 -8.09
CA TRP A 1099 -21.73 9.13 -6.97
C TRP A 1099 -22.40 8.32 -5.86
N SER A 1100 -23.62 8.70 -5.45
CA SER A 1100 -24.36 7.97 -4.42
C SER A 1100 -24.58 6.50 -4.76
N LYS A 1101 -24.84 6.18 -6.05
CA LYS A 1101 -25.02 4.79 -6.49
C LYS A 1101 -23.70 4.04 -6.48
N LEU A 1102 -22.64 4.63 -7.03
CA LEU A 1102 -21.30 4.04 -7.09
C LEU A 1102 -20.72 3.83 -5.68
N PHE A 1103 -20.83 4.82 -4.81
CA PHE A 1103 -20.36 4.75 -3.43
C PHE A 1103 -21.13 3.68 -2.63
N ASN A 1104 -22.45 3.59 -2.78
CA ASN A 1104 -23.24 2.56 -2.09
C ASN A 1104 -22.95 1.14 -2.59
N GLN A 1105 -22.60 0.99 -3.87
CA GLN A 1105 -22.29 -0.29 -4.48
C GLN A 1105 -20.96 -0.87 -3.99
N TYR A 1106 -19.91 -0.03 -3.85
CA TYR A 1106 -18.58 -0.50 -3.47
C TYR A 1106 -18.25 -0.29 -1.97
N GLN A 1107 -18.80 0.77 -1.36
CA GLN A 1107 -18.61 1.14 0.06
C GLN A 1107 -17.14 1.18 0.52
N GLY A 1108 -16.21 1.59 -0.35
CA GLY A 1108 -14.76 1.55 -0.11
C GLY A 1108 -14.05 0.53 -1.02
N GLY A 1109 -12.87 0.07 -0.60
CA GLY A 1109 -12.12 -0.99 -1.27
C GLY A 1109 -11.48 -0.64 -2.62
N PHE A 1110 -10.77 -1.64 -3.16
CA PHE A 1110 -9.94 -1.54 -4.37
C PHE A 1110 -10.65 -0.96 -5.61
N LEU A 1111 -11.90 -1.33 -5.85
CA LEU A 1111 -12.62 -0.90 -7.05
C LEU A 1111 -12.96 0.59 -7.00
N LEU A 1112 -13.35 1.11 -5.83
CA LEU A 1112 -13.69 2.52 -5.66
C LEU A 1112 -12.45 3.41 -5.74
N THR A 1113 -11.36 3.03 -5.06
CA THR A 1113 -10.08 3.76 -5.13
C THR A 1113 -9.57 3.81 -6.57
N ARG A 1114 -9.64 2.70 -7.30
CA ARG A 1114 -9.26 2.63 -8.71
C ARG A 1114 -10.13 3.50 -9.60
N LEU A 1115 -11.45 3.50 -9.39
CA LEU A 1115 -12.36 4.39 -10.12
C LEU A 1115 -11.96 5.85 -9.92
N VAL A 1116 -11.84 6.30 -8.66
CA VAL A 1116 -11.51 7.68 -8.30
C VAL A 1116 -10.18 8.10 -8.90
N LYS A 1117 -9.12 7.30 -8.74
CA LYS A 1117 -7.78 7.60 -9.26
C LYS A 1117 -7.80 7.82 -10.76
N ASN A 1118 -8.26 6.82 -11.52
CA ASN A 1118 -8.10 6.79 -12.97
C ASN A 1118 -9.00 7.81 -13.71
N THR A 1119 -10.10 8.25 -13.10
CA THR A 1119 -10.99 9.27 -13.71
C THR A 1119 -10.64 10.69 -13.33
N THR A 1120 -9.75 10.92 -12.36
CA THR A 1120 -9.41 12.26 -11.86
C THR A 1120 -7.96 12.67 -12.09
N GLU A 1121 -6.98 11.76 -11.97
CA GLU A 1121 -5.54 12.11 -11.97
C GLU A 1121 -5.04 12.76 -13.27
N ASN A 1122 -5.73 12.51 -14.39
CA ASN A 1122 -5.30 12.89 -15.73
C ASN A 1122 -5.74 14.30 -16.17
N PHE A 1123 -6.35 15.10 -15.29
CA PHE A 1123 -6.56 16.52 -15.55
C PHE A 1123 -5.23 17.29 -15.45
N ALA A 1124 -5.19 18.50 -16.03
CA ALA A 1124 -3.98 19.33 -16.08
C ALA A 1124 -4.26 20.83 -15.81
N SER A 1125 -5.22 21.15 -14.94
CA SER A 1125 -5.50 22.53 -14.53
C SER A 1125 -5.71 22.65 -13.02
N ILE A 1126 -5.35 23.82 -12.46
CA ILE A 1126 -5.49 24.08 -11.02
C ILE A 1126 -6.98 24.09 -10.62
N GLU A 1127 -7.83 24.64 -11.48
CA GLU A 1127 -9.27 24.72 -11.28
C GLU A 1127 -9.89 23.32 -11.17
N LYS A 1128 -9.42 22.36 -11.99
CA LYS A 1128 -9.89 20.98 -11.92
C LYS A 1128 -9.43 20.27 -10.65
N ALA A 1129 -8.21 20.53 -10.18
CA ALA A 1129 -7.75 20.00 -8.89
C ALA A 1129 -8.64 20.50 -7.74
N GLU A 1130 -8.99 21.78 -7.73
CA GLU A 1130 -9.88 22.36 -6.73
C GLU A 1130 -11.31 21.82 -6.83
N GLU A 1131 -11.82 21.62 -8.05
CA GLU A 1131 -13.13 21.02 -8.30
C GLU A 1131 -13.22 19.59 -7.73
N VAL A 1132 -12.26 18.73 -8.06
CA VAL A 1132 -12.18 17.34 -7.56
C VAL A 1132 -12.07 17.32 -6.04
N GLU A 1133 -11.20 18.15 -5.47
CA GLU A 1133 -11.01 18.23 -4.02
C GLU A 1133 -12.30 18.70 -3.30
N ASN A 1134 -12.99 19.70 -3.84
CA ASN A 1134 -14.24 20.20 -3.27
C ASN A 1134 -15.38 19.18 -3.39
N PHE A 1135 -15.45 18.44 -4.49
CA PHE A 1135 -16.46 17.40 -4.69
C PHE A 1135 -16.38 16.32 -3.61
N PHE A 1136 -15.19 15.76 -3.37
CA PHE A 1136 -15.03 14.70 -2.37
C PHE A 1136 -15.10 15.22 -0.93
N LYS A 1137 -14.73 16.48 -0.67
CA LYS A 1137 -14.99 17.12 0.63
C LYS A 1137 -16.48 17.22 0.96
N GLN A 1138 -17.33 17.41 -0.05
CA GLN A 1138 -18.78 17.55 0.14
C GLN A 1138 -19.52 16.21 0.19
N ASN A 1139 -19.07 15.23 -0.61
CA ASN A 1139 -19.78 13.96 -0.77
C ASN A 1139 -19.19 12.79 0.05
N GLY A 1140 -17.98 12.95 0.60
CA GLY A 1140 -17.27 11.90 1.33
C GLY A 1140 -16.78 10.76 0.43
N CYS A 1141 -15.66 10.12 0.82
CA CYS A 1141 -15.15 8.92 0.18
C CYS A 1141 -14.21 8.20 1.17
N VAL A 1142 -14.81 7.42 2.08
CA VAL A 1142 -14.05 6.71 3.13
C VAL A 1142 -13.20 5.60 2.51
N GLY A 1143 -11.92 5.52 2.89
CA GLY A 1143 -10.96 4.53 2.38
C GLY A 1143 -10.27 4.95 1.08
N ALA A 1144 -10.46 6.18 0.61
CA ALA A 1144 -9.83 6.71 -0.60
C ALA A 1144 -9.27 8.12 -0.40
N GLU A 1145 -9.21 8.62 0.83
CA GLU A 1145 -8.78 9.98 1.15
C GLU A 1145 -7.38 10.27 0.62
N ARG A 1146 -6.45 9.33 0.78
CA ARG A 1146 -5.09 9.43 0.22
C ARG A 1146 -5.08 9.39 -1.31
N THR A 1147 -5.87 8.50 -1.91
CA THR A 1147 -5.98 8.41 -3.38
C THR A 1147 -6.43 9.74 -3.98
N ILE A 1148 -7.38 10.43 -3.33
CA ILE A 1148 -7.84 11.76 -3.76
C ILE A 1148 -6.72 12.79 -3.63
N GLN A 1149 -5.93 12.76 -2.55
CA GLN A 1149 -4.78 13.66 -2.38
C GLN A 1149 -3.73 13.44 -3.48
N GLN A 1150 -3.41 12.19 -3.79
CA GLN A 1150 -2.46 11.81 -4.84
C GLN A 1150 -2.95 12.27 -6.23
N ALA A 1151 -4.23 12.06 -6.53
CA ALA A 1151 -4.82 12.52 -7.79
C ALA A 1151 -4.76 14.06 -7.90
N CYS A 1152 -5.17 14.78 -6.86
CA CYS A 1152 -5.13 16.25 -6.85
C CYS A 1152 -3.70 16.82 -6.87
N GLU A 1153 -2.71 16.14 -6.29
CA GLU A 1153 -1.30 16.49 -6.41
C GLU A 1153 -0.84 16.31 -7.87
N THR A 1154 -1.18 15.17 -8.49
CA THR A 1154 -0.84 14.85 -9.88
C THR A 1154 -1.42 15.86 -10.88
N ILE A 1155 -2.68 16.26 -10.70
CA ILE A 1155 -3.31 17.28 -11.56
C ILE A 1155 -2.52 18.60 -11.52
N ARG A 1156 -2.07 19.02 -10.34
CA ARG A 1156 -1.28 20.25 -10.17
C ARG A 1156 0.12 20.12 -10.76
N LEU A 1157 0.73 18.94 -10.66
CA LEU A 1157 2.01 18.63 -11.33
C LEU A 1157 1.87 18.71 -12.84
N ASN A 1158 0.80 18.13 -13.41
CA ASN A 1158 0.51 18.21 -14.85
C ASN A 1158 0.31 19.66 -15.32
N ALA A 1159 -0.44 20.46 -14.56
CA ALA A 1159 -0.64 21.88 -14.85
C ALA A 1159 0.69 22.67 -14.85
N ALA A 1160 1.54 22.40 -13.86
CA ALA A 1160 2.86 23.04 -13.74
C ALA A 1160 3.81 22.62 -14.88
N TRP A 1161 3.83 21.34 -15.23
CA TRP A 1161 4.62 20.80 -16.33
C TRP A 1161 4.21 21.43 -17.67
N LEU A 1162 2.91 21.46 -17.96
CA LEU A 1162 2.41 22.02 -19.21
C LEU A 1162 2.79 23.51 -19.33
N LYS A 1163 2.59 24.29 -18.27
CA LYS A 1163 2.95 25.71 -18.23
C LYS A 1163 4.44 25.95 -18.50
N ARG A 1164 5.31 25.04 -18.05
CA ARG A 1164 6.76 25.18 -18.14
C ARG A 1164 7.33 24.79 -19.51
N ASP A 1165 6.85 23.68 -20.08
CA ASP A 1165 7.54 23.04 -21.22
C ASP A 1165 6.85 23.23 -22.58
N TYR A 1166 5.60 23.70 -22.60
CA TYR A 1166 4.76 23.69 -23.80
C TYR A 1166 5.41 24.35 -25.04
N GLU A 1167 5.93 25.58 -24.89
CA GLU A 1167 6.51 26.32 -26.02
C GLU A 1167 7.76 25.61 -26.59
N LYS A 1168 8.64 25.11 -25.71
CA LYS A 1168 9.86 24.42 -26.12
C LYS A 1168 9.54 23.09 -26.82
N LEU A 1169 8.58 22.34 -26.27
CA LEU A 1169 8.06 21.10 -26.84
C LEU A 1169 7.45 21.33 -28.23
N GLN A 1170 6.58 22.33 -28.38
CA GLN A 1170 5.94 22.65 -29.66
C GLN A 1170 6.99 22.99 -30.72
N ASN A 1171 7.97 23.84 -30.39
CA ASN A 1171 9.06 24.20 -31.29
C ASN A 1171 9.92 22.99 -31.69
N PHE A 1172 10.19 22.08 -30.77
CA PHE A 1172 10.93 20.84 -31.05
C PHE A 1172 10.16 19.97 -32.05
N LEU A 1173 8.88 19.72 -31.79
CA LEU A 1173 8.04 18.87 -32.65
C LEU A 1173 7.93 19.43 -34.07
N GLN A 1174 7.76 20.74 -34.23
CA GLN A 1174 7.75 21.40 -35.54
C GLN A 1174 9.06 21.15 -36.31
N LYS A 1175 10.21 21.29 -35.64
CA LYS A 1175 11.53 21.09 -36.27
C LYS A 1175 11.78 19.65 -36.70
N VAL A 1176 11.33 18.66 -35.91
CA VAL A 1176 11.53 17.25 -36.22
C VAL A 1176 10.63 16.79 -37.36
N VAL A 1177 9.36 17.22 -37.37
CA VAL A 1177 8.39 16.84 -38.40
C VAL A 1177 8.70 17.47 -39.77
N GLN A 1178 9.31 18.65 -39.79
CA GLN A 1178 9.71 19.34 -41.03
C GLN A 1178 10.96 18.75 -41.69
N LYS A 1179 11.77 18.00 -40.94
CA LYS A 1179 12.98 17.33 -41.42
C LYS A 1179 12.63 15.92 -41.90
#